data_AF-A0A1J4XC76-F1
#
_entry.id   AF-A0A1J4XC76-F1
#
_cell.length_a   1.000
_cell.length_b   1.000
_cell.length_c   1.000
_cell.angle_alpha   90.00
_cell.angle_beta   90.00
_cell.angle_gamma   90.00
#
_symmetry.space_group_name_H-M   'P 1'
#
loop_
_entity.id
_entity.type
_entity.pdbx_description
1 polymer ?
#
loop_
_entity_poly.entity_id
_entity_poly.type
_entity_poly.pdbx_seq_one_letter_code
_entity_poly.pdbx_strand_id
1 'polypeptide(L)'
;MINNSSRNNLDYIVKGDENYNPNLEQALSGNYTYTNYNKEDRDKIENLDLIERDISIINEKYTSQQETTNTIPSIYELLFNFIMEDGEGDKTDIVLNFINHFNSLNKFRFNAKDYQGHNPLHWAAEISSSEAWIAFRNILDQAEYPAPLSERNHFEETPWSIVFQSKDLEFVGDVLFDEITRNPDSTIIKDLIKQHGNDVKDYKNNIEFVFKYMEHRAILAGDISVIKECRDEAYQKWKLLKENKETGYDYVMNTSEYQSILKGFLESLDTNIFLQHSNNSIKNHIKNALNNPNYTVEDPLLSNLINYFREEYSYSKEYKLNETKHSYQIKYFMHTPEYLLFLNKIINGGNVEALNFLDKTSSHYSIKELLEDKLADKRKVTSCICSIFKQKDAYRCFIGLGYSKNDIFKLAEKYIFEISQSGALANTLDILIANIGLNGKEIETFLSTRNTNGETLLYTAANEDHLGSTLRDIINVGISTKQILTLLSTPDKYGKTLFHTAAYLGYLIKNLFVIKQEGFSIKQILILLSLTNDKGEVSLHYAAYHHNLGLTLKGMRQVGISSEEIFTLLSIQGDDGYTSLRTASFIGSLGPTLRDMKQVDLSPEQIFILLSIANKAGKTSLFGQEKNTEVSKALEEIGLSQEQISPLYSQQKGN
;
A
#
# COMPACT_ATOMS: atom_id res chain seq x y z
N MET A 1 -43.82 -18.05 36.46
CA MET A 1 -43.91 -19.32 37.21
C MET A 1 -43.24 -20.38 36.33
N ILE A 2 -42.10 -21.01 36.61
CA ILE A 2 -41.28 -21.19 37.82
C ILE A 2 -39.81 -21.36 37.37
N ASN A 3 -38.92 -20.65 38.07
CA ASN A 3 -37.52 -20.89 38.50
C ASN A 3 -36.51 -21.65 37.61
N ASN A 4 -35.29 -21.15 37.35
CA ASN A 4 -34.16 -20.72 38.23
C ASN A 4 -33.58 -21.80 39.17
N SER A 5 -32.37 -22.26 38.84
CA SER A 5 -31.24 -22.61 39.74
C SER A 5 -30.11 -23.16 38.85
N SER A 6 -28.83 -22.83 38.95
CA SER A 6 -27.95 -22.24 39.96
C SER A 6 -26.57 -22.12 39.28
N ARG A 7 -25.95 -20.94 39.12
CA ARG A 7 -25.03 -20.25 40.05
C ARG A 7 -23.79 -21.04 40.51
N ASN A 8 -22.65 -20.36 40.32
CA ASN A 8 -21.39 -20.38 41.09
C ASN A 8 -20.42 -21.53 40.75
N ASN A 9 -19.08 -21.38 40.74
CA ASN A 9 -18.15 -20.26 40.90
C ASN A 9 -16.70 -20.81 40.74
N LEU A 10 -15.78 -19.90 40.46
CA LEU A 10 -14.42 -19.78 41.02
C LEU A 10 -13.20 -20.51 40.42
N ASP A 11 -12.19 -19.66 40.29
CA ASP A 11 -10.75 -19.82 40.03
C ASP A 11 -9.99 -20.82 40.92
N TYR A 12 -8.81 -21.25 40.43
CA TYR A 12 -7.46 -21.36 41.07
C TYR A 12 -6.60 -22.34 40.22
N ILE A 13 -5.57 -21.92 39.48
CA ILE A 13 -4.13 -21.76 39.85
C ILE A 13 -3.31 -23.08 40.00
N VAL A 14 -2.45 -23.32 38.99
CA VAL A 14 -0.99 -23.65 39.01
C VAL A 14 -0.44 -25.08 39.30
N LYS A 15 0.43 -25.51 38.35
CA LYS A 15 1.70 -26.31 38.40
C LYS A 15 1.75 -27.81 37.99
N GLY A 16 2.71 -28.09 37.07
CA GLY A 16 3.43 -29.37 36.83
C GLY A 16 2.69 -30.38 35.95
N ASP A 17 3.24 -31.09 34.97
CA ASP A 17 4.61 -31.30 34.52
C ASP A 17 4.59 -31.93 33.10
N GLU A 18 5.73 -31.82 32.41
CA GLU A 18 6.29 -32.79 31.45
C GLU A 18 5.47 -33.24 30.22
N ASN A 19 5.79 -32.66 29.06
CA ASN A 19 5.95 -33.43 27.82
C ASN A 19 6.88 -32.68 26.85
N TYR A 20 8.18 -32.88 27.06
CA TYR A 20 9.24 -32.57 26.11
C TYR A 20 9.10 -33.53 24.92
N ASN A 21 8.75 -33.01 23.73
CA ASN A 21 8.71 -33.80 22.49
C ASN A 21 9.96 -33.51 21.65
N PRO A 22 10.95 -34.42 21.60
CA PRO A 22 12.20 -34.21 20.86
C PRO A 22 12.06 -34.27 19.33
N ASN A 23 10.84 -34.40 18.78
CA ASN A 23 10.62 -34.41 17.33
C ASN A 23 10.35 -33.01 16.71
N LEU A 24 10.44 -31.92 17.48
CA LEU A 24 10.30 -30.56 16.95
C LEU A 24 11.62 -29.97 16.37
N GLU A 25 12.79 -30.51 16.73
CA GLU A 25 14.08 -30.04 16.19
C GLU A 25 14.49 -30.73 14.87
N GLN A 26 13.84 -31.84 14.48
CA GLN A 26 14.03 -32.44 13.14
C GLN A 26 13.11 -31.83 12.06
N ALA A 27 12.07 -31.08 12.45
CA ALA A 27 11.20 -30.36 11.51
C ALA A 27 11.73 -28.95 11.14
N LEU A 28 12.75 -28.45 11.85
CA LEU A 28 13.34 -27.12 11.64
C LEU A 28 14.70 -27.14 10.91
N SER A 29 15.17 -28.32 10.47
CA SER A 29 16.40 -28.47 9.65
C SER A 29 16.14 -28.83 8.18
N GLY A 30 14.87 -28.89 7.76
CA GLY A 30 14.48 -29.02 6.36
C GLY A 30 14.56 -27.66 5.66
N ASN A 31 15.62 -27.44 4.88
CA ASN A 31 15.74 -26.34 3.93
C ASN A 31 14.59 -26.39 2.90
N TYR A 32 13.45 -25.78 3.23
CA TYR A 32 12.49 -25.31 2.25
C TYR A 32 12.80 -23.85 1.97
N THR A 33 13.47 -23.60 0.85
CA THR A 33 13.59 -22.25 0.29
C THR A 33 12.20 -21.80 -0.13
N TYR A 34 11.58 -20.96 0.68
CA TYR A 34 10.48 -20.09 0.26
C TYR A 34 11.02 -19.18 -0.85
N THR A 35 10.63 -19.42 -2.10
CA THR A 35 10.73 -18.40 -3.14
C THR A 35 9.65 -17.36 -2.86
N ASN A 36 10.04 -16.30 -2.15
CA ASN A 36 9.33 -15.03 -2.20
C ASN A 36 9.32 -14.58 -3.67
N TYR A 37 8.14 -14.57 -4.30
CA TYR A 37 7.97 -13.92 -5.60
C TYR A 37 8.48 -12.50 -5.50
N ASN A 38 9.50 -12.16 -6.29
CA ASN A 38 9.94 -10.79 -6.37
C ASN A 38 8.87 -9.97 -7.12
N LYS A 39 8.96 -8.65 -7.03
CA LYS A 39 8.00 -7.74 -7.68
C LYS A 39 8.03 -7.87 -9.21
N GLU A 40 9.18 -8.16 -9.81
CA GLU A 40 9.29 -8.39 -11.26
C GLU A 40 8.54 -9.65 -11.73
N ASP A 41 8.45 -10.69 -10.89
CA ASP A 41 7.69 -11.90 -11.21
C ASP A 41 6.18 -11.67 -11.11
N ARG A 42 5.73 -10.76 -10.23
CA ARG A 42 4.32 -10.32 -10.19
C ARG A 42 3.98 -9.38 -11.33
N ASP A 43 4.87 -8.43 -11.63
CA ASP A 43 4.70 -7.46 -12.71
C ASP A 43 4.75 -8.13 -14.11
N LYS A 44 5.39 -9.31 -14.23
CA LYS A 44 5.31 -10.19 -15.42
C LYS A 44 3.99 -10.93 -15.57
N ILE A 45 3.33 -11.29 -14.46
CA ILE A 45 2.05 -12.02 -14.44
C ILE A 45 0.87 -11.08 -14.72
N GLU A 46 0.97 -9.79 -14.37
CA GLU A 46 -0.08 -8.78 -14.59
C GLU A 46 -0.08 -8.18 -16.01
N ASN A 47 0.96 -8.38 -16.82
CA ASN A 47 1.11 -7.73 -18.13
C ASN A 47 1.15 -8.67 -19.34
N LEU A 48 0.78 -9.95 -19.19
CA LEU A 48 0.61 -10.84 -20.34
C LEU A 48 -0.88 -11.04 -20.58
N ASP A 49 -1.45 -10.30 -21.53
CA ASP A 49 -2.68 -10.77 -22.17
C ASP A 49 -2.33 -12.12 -22.84
N LEU A 50 -3.18 -13.13 -22.74
CA LEU A 50 -2.96 -14.45 -23.37
C LEU A 50 -2.63 -14.33 -24.88
N ILE A 51 -3.05 -13.20 -25.47
CA ILE A 51 -2.91 -12.79 -26.87
C ILE A 51 -1.47 -12.35 -27.24
N GLU A 52 -0.62 -11.96 -26.27
CA GLU A 52 0.73 -11.41 -26.54
C GLU A 52 1.87 -12.45 -26.51
N ARG A 53 1.56 -13.76 -26.51
CA ARG A 53 2.57 -14.82 -26.54
C ARG A 53 3.25 -14.85 -27.93
N ASP A 54 4.58 -14.86 -28.00
CA ASP A 54 5.35 -14.75 -29.25
C ASP A 54 5.11 -15.93 -30.21
N ILE A 55 4.16 -15.72 -31.12
CA ILE A 55 3.65 -16.65 -32.13
C ILE A 55 4.78 -17.22 -33.01
N SER A 56 5.86 -16.44 -33.22
CA SER A 56 6.96 -16.84 -34.10
C SER A 56 7.77 -18.01 -33.52
N ILE A 57 8.02 -17.98 -32.21
CA ILE A 57 8.75 -19.02 -31.47
C ILE A 57 7.91 -20.31 -31.37
N ILE A 58 6.59 -20.15 -31.25
CA ILE A 58 5.63 -21.26 -31.16
C ILE A 58 5.56 -22.02 -32.50
N ASN A 59 5.43 -21.30 -33.61
CA ASN A 59 5.36 -21.89 -34.95
C ASN A 59 6.68 -22.58 -35.36
N GLU A 60 7.84 -21.95 -35.10
CA GLU A 60 9.15 -22.47 -35.49
C GLU A 60 9.49 -23.81 -34.79
N LYS A 61 9.01 -24.00 -33.54
CA LYS A 61 9.16 -25.25 -32.78
C LYS A 61 8.11 -26.31 -33.12
N TYR A 62 6.91 -25.91 -33.53
CA TYR A 62 5.85 -26.84 -33.95
C TYR A 62 6.18 -27.49 -35.31
N THR A 63 6.68 -26.71 -36.26
CA THR A 63 7.09 -27.22 -37.60
C THR A 63 8.28 -28.18 -37.53
N SER A 64 9.17 -28.01 -36.56
CA SER A 64 10.38 -28.84 -36.43
C SER A 64 10.17 -30.22 -35.78
N GLN A 65 9.02 -30.48 -35.16
CA GLN A 65 8.71 -31.79 -34.54
C GLN A 65 7.72 -32.67 -35.33
N GLN A 66 6.93 -32.10 -36.24
CA GLN A 66 6.08 -32.89 -37.16
C GLN A 66 6.89 -33.88 -38.03
N GLU A 67 8.18 -33.62 -38.24
CA GLU A 67 9.04 -34.49 -39.03
C GLU A 67 9.42 -35.83 -38.34
N THR A 68 9.10 -36.06 -37.06
CA THR A 68 9.66 -37.24 -36.33
C THR A 68 8.73 -38.14 -35.51
N THR A 69 7.45 -37.84 -35.27
CA THR A 69 6.60 -38.78 -34.47
C THR A 69 5.15 -38.92 -34.93
N ASN A 70 4.72 -40.18 -35.10
CA ASN A 70 3.35 -40.59 -35.46
C ASN A 70 2.29 -40.26 -34.38
N THR A 71 1.18 -39.66 -34.83
CA THR A 71 -0.21 -39.82 -34.36
C THR A 71 -0.64 -39.33 -32.95
N ILE A 72 -0.33 -38.09 -32.56
CA ILE A 72 -1.27 -37.27 -31.76
C ILE A 72 -1.27 -35.79 -32.21
N PRO A 73 -1.93 -35.41 -33.33
CA PRO A 73 -1.98 -33.99 -33.75
C PRO A 73 -3.35 -33.30 -33.65
N SER A 74 -4.50 -33.98 -33.69
CA SER A 74 -5.75 -33.26 -34.03
C SER A 74 -6.37 -32.41 -32.91
N ILE A 75 -6.28 -32.79 -31.63
CA ILE A 75 -6.99 -32.06 -30.56
C ILE A 75 -6.26 -30.78 -30.13
N TYR A 76 -4.93 -30.82 -30.01
CA TYR A 76 -4.15 -29.63 -29.64
C TYR A 76 -4.10 -28.61 -30.77
N GLU A 77 -4.14 -29.06 -32.04
CA GLU A 77 -4.32 -28.20 -33.20
C GLU A 77 -5.69 -27.51 -33.19
N LEU A 78 -6.76 -28.23 -32.85
CA LEU A 78 -8.10 -27.64 -32.67
C LEU A 78 -8.15 -26.62 -31.53
N LEU A 79 -7.54 -26.93 -30.37
CA LEU A 79 -7.47 -26.00 -29.24
C LEU A 79 -6.64 -24.77 -29.56
N PHE A 80 -5.52 -24.94 -30.25
CA PHE A 80 -4.67 -23.83 -30.69
C PHE A 80 -5.42 -22.94 -31.68
N ASN A 81 -6.06 -23.52 -32.70
CA ASN A 81 -6.86 -22.75 -33.66
C ASN A 81 -8.04 -22.01 -32.99
N PHE A 82 -8.62 -22.58 -31.93
CA PHE A 82 -9.67 -21.92 -31.15
C PHE A 82 -9.16 -20.69 -30.39
N ILE A 83 -8.00 -20.79 -29.73
CA ILE A 83 -7.39 -19.65 -29.03
C ILE A 83 -6.93 -18.57 -30.00
N MET A 84 -6.46 -18.96 -31.19
CA MET A 84 -5.97 -18.03 -32.21
C MET A 84 -7.09 -17.29 -32.97
N GLU A 85 -8.37 -17.50 -32.62
CA GLU A 85 -9.55 -16.95 -33.32
C GLU A 85 -9.65 -17.29 -34.82
N ASP A 86 -8.75 -18.12 -35.35
CA ASP A 86 -8.70 -18.59 -36.74
C ASP A 86 -9.53 -19.88 -36.97
N GLY A 87 -10.13 -20.44 -35.91
CA GLY A 87 -10.92 -21.68 -35.95
C GLY A 87 -12.39 -21.46 -36.28
N GLU A 88 -12.86 -22.00 -37.41
CA GLU A 88 -14.30 -22.21 -37.66
C GLU A 88 -14.78 -23.43 -36.84
N GLY A 89 -15.33 -23.21 -35.64
CA GLY A 89 -15.91 -24.28 -34.83
C GLY A 89 -16.79 -23.79 -33.68
N ASP A 90 -17.84 -24.55 -33.35
CA ASP A 90 -18.68 -24.30 -32.16
C ASP A 90 -17.85 -24.62 -30.89
N LYS A 91 -17.77 -23.67 -29.95
CA LYS A 91 -17.09 -23.85 -28.64
C LYS A 91 -17.57 -25.13 -27.94
N THR A 92 -18.86 -25.46 -28.08
CA THR A 92 -19.48 -26.66 -27.51
C THR A 92 -18.87 -27.95 -28.06
N ASP A 93 -18.68 -28.02 -29.38
CA ASP A 93 -18.11 -29.19 -30.05
C ASP A 93 -16.63 -29.37 -29.71
N ILE A 94 -15.90 -28.26 -29.59
CA ILE A 94 -14.48 -28.25 -29.21
C ILE A 94 -14.33 -28.76 -27.77
N VAL A 95 -15.11 -28.23 -26.83
CA VAL A 95 -15.12 -28.68 -25.42
C VAL A 95 -15.50 -30.15 -25.32
N LEU A 96 -16.51 -30.62 -26.06
CA LEU A 96 -16.93 -32.02 -26.03
C LEU A 96 -15.84 -32.96 -26.57
N ASN A 97 -15.21 -32.60 -27.70
CA ASN A 97 -14.10 -33.36 -28.27
C ASN A 97 -12.88 -33.37 -27.33
N PHE A 98 -12.61 -32.25 -26.68
CA PHE A 98 -11.55 -32.11 -25.70
C PHE A 98 -11.78 -32.99 -24.47
N ILE A 99 -12.97 -32.94 -23.88
CA ILE A 99 -13.37 -33.80 -22.76
C ILE A 99 -13.28 -35.28 -23.17
N ASN A 100 -13.80 -35.66 -24.34
CA ASN A 100 -13.76 -37.04 -24.84
C ASN A 100 -12.32 -37.55 -25.06
N HIS A 101 -11.43 -36.69 -25.55
CA HIS A 101 -10.03 -37.03 -25.75
C HIS A 101 -9.39 -37.49 -24.42
N PHE A 102 -9.57 -36.72 -23.34
CA PHE A 102 -8.94 -37.01 -22.06
C PHE A 102 -9.74 -38.00 -21.18
N ASN A 103 -11.07 -38.12 -21.37
CA ASN A 103 -11.88 -39.13 -20.69
C ASN A 103 -11.58 -40.57 -21.15
N SER A 104 -11.20 -40.75 -22.42
CA SER A 104 -10.96 -42.08 -23.02
C SER A 104 -9.60 -42.70 -22.68
N LEU A 105 -8.69 -41.92 -22.09
CA LEU A 105 -7.30 -42.30 -21.87
C LEU A 105 -7.04 -42.50 -20.38
N ASN A 106 -6.69 -43.73 -19.99
CA ASN A 106 -6.28 -44.12 -18.63
C ASN A 106 -5.42 -43.06 -17.92
N LYS A 107 -5.56 -42.96 -16.59
CA LYS A 107 -4.89 -42.09 -15.58
C LYS A 107 -3.46 -41.58 -15.88
N PHE A 108 -2.68 -42.26 -16.72
CA PHE A 108 -1.32 -41.91 -17.13
C PHE A 108 -1.20 -40.66 -18.02
N ARG A 109 -2.20 -40.30 -18.83
CA ARG A 109 -2.12 -39.12 -19.72
C ARG A 109 -2.63 -37.82 -19.11
N PHE A 110 -3.22 -37.85 -17.92
CA PHE A 110 -3.62 -36.62 -17.24
C PHE A 110 -2.40 -35.78 -16.81
N ASN A 111 -1.24 -36.43 -16.60
CA ASN A 111 0.05 -35.77 -16.37
C ASN A 111 0.84 -35.53 -17.68
N ALA A 112 0.28 -35.88 -18.85
CA ALA A 112 0.94 -35.60 -20.12
C ALA A 112 0.83 -34.10 -20.40
N LYS A 113 1.99 -33.45 -20.51
CA LYS A 113 2.10 -32.08 -20.95
C LYS A 113 2.23 -32.03 -22.46
N ASP A 114 1.63 -31.02 -23.07
CA ASP A 114 1.96 -30.68 -24.46
C ASP A 114 3.34 -29.99 -24.54
N TYR A 115 3.68 -29.50 -25.74
CA TYR A 115 4.94 -28.82 -26.01
C TYR A 115 5.08 -27.46 -25.31
N GLN A 116 3.97 -26.86 -24.86
CA GLN A 116 3.95 -25.63 -24.07
C GLN A 116 4.01 -25.92 -22.56
N GLY A 117 4.01 -27.19 -22.17
CA GLY A 117 3.95 -27.59 -20.78
C GLY A 117 2.53 -27.61 -20.22
N HIS A 118 1.49 -27.42 -21.05
CA HIS A 118 0.10 -27.43 -20.62
C HIS A 118 -0.37 -28.86 -20.36
N ASN A 119 -0.96 -29.05 -19.18
CA ASN A 119 -1.76 -30.23 -18.88
C ASN A 119 -3.26 -29.93 -19.17
N PRO A 120 -4.16 -30.92 -19.05
CA PRO A 120 -5.58 -30.73 -19.41
C PRO A 120 -6.28 -29.59 -18.65
N LEU A 121 -5.87 -29.30 -17.41
CA LEU A 121 -6.44 -28.22 -16.62
C LEU A 121 -5.95 -26.83 -17.05
N HIS A 122 -4.72 -26.71 -17.57
CA HIS A 122 -4.28 -25.46 -18.20
C HIS A 122 -5.20 -25.14 -19.37
N TRP A 123 -5.38 -26.12 -20.27
CA TRP A 123 -6.24 -25.96 -21.45
C TRP A 123 -7.69 -25.69 -21.09
N ALA A 124 -8.27 -26.36 -20.08
CA ALA A 124 -9.62 -26.07 -19.60
C ALA A 124 -9.77 -24.61 -19.12
N ALA A 125 -8.72 -24.07 -18.48
CA ALA A 125 -8.68 -22.67 -18.05
C ALA A 125 -8.49 -21.70 -19.22
N GLU A 126 -7.60 -22.01 -20.17
CA GLU A 126 -7.35 -21.15 -21.34
C GLU A 126 -8.58 -21.00 -22.24
N ILE A 127 -9.33 -22.08 -22.44
CA ILE A 127 -10.59 -22.01 -23.23
C ILE A 127 -11.79 -21.54 -22.40
N SER A 128 -11.60 -21.27 -21.11
CA SER A 128 -12.64 -20.88 -20.15
C SER A 128 -13.88 -21.79 -20.23
N SER A 129 -13.71 -23.09 -19.97
CA SER A 129 -14.80 -24.07 -19.90
C SER A 129 -14.86 -24.72 -18.52
N SER A 130 -15.93 -24.40 -17.79
CA SER A 130 -16.20 -24.99 -16.48
C SER A 130 -16.53 -26.47 -16.61
N GLU A 131 -17.16 -26.89 -17.70
CA GLU A 131 -17.47 -28.30 -17.98
C GLU A 131 -16.20 -29.14 -18.13
N ALA A 132 -15.23 -28.66 -18.92
CA ALA A 132 -13.95 -29.33 -19.08
C ALA A 132 -13.18 -29.37 -17.76
N TRP A 133 -13.15 -28.24 -17.04
CA TRP A 133 -12.51 -28.16 -15.72
C TRP A 133 -13.07 -29.18 -14.75
N ILE A 134 -14.39 -29.21 -14.57
CA ILE A 134 -15.10 -30.12 -13.65
C ILE A 134 -14.87 -31.59 -14.07
N ALA A 135 -14.95 -31.89 -15.37
CA ALA A 135 -14.68 -33.23 -15.87
C ALA A 135 -13.28 -33.71 -15.49
N PHE A 136 -12.28 -32.83 -15.63
CA PHE A 136 -10.89 -33.14 -15.33
C PHE A 136 -10.58 -33.17 -13.83
N ARG A 137 -11.21 -32.30 -13.03
CA ARG A 137 -11.14 -32.39 -11.57
C ARG A 137 -11.72 -33.71 -11.06
N ASN A 138 -12.82 -34.19 -11.64
CA ASN A 138 -13.39 -35.50 -11.30
C ASN A 138 -12.41 -36.66 -11.59
N ILE A 139 -11.63 -36.59 -12.66
CA ILE A 139 -10.58 -37.59 -12.95
C ILE A 139 -9.47 -37.50 -11.91
N LEU A 140 -9.01 -36.30 -11.56
CA LEU A 140 -7.95 -36.08 -10.56
C LEU A 140 -8.31 -36.62 -9.18
N ASP A 141 -9.54 -36.37 -8.73
CA ASP A 141 -9.97 -36.80 -7.40
C ASP A 141 -9.99 -38.34 -7.28
N GLN A 142 -10.08 -39.05 -8.41
CA GLN A 142 -9.96 -40.51 -8.48
C GLN A 142 -8.50 -41.01 -8.60
N ALA A 143 -7.54 -40.12 -8.86
CA ALA A 143 -6.17 -40.46 -9.25
C ALA A 143 -5.14 -40.42 -8.10
N GLU A 144 -5.51 -40.05 -6.87
CA GLU A 144 -4.62 -39.91 -5.69
C GLU A 144 -3.42 -38.95 -5.85
N TYR A 145 -3.32 -38.20 -6.97
CA TYR A 145 -2.21 -37.29 -7.26
C TYR A 145 -2.71 -35.86 -7.60
N PRO A 146 -2.58 -34.88 -6.69
CA PRO A 146 -2.99 -33.49 -6.93
C PRO A 146 -1.98 -32.64 -7.72
N ALA A 147 -0.85 -33.22 -8.15
CA ALA A 147 0.27 -32.50 -8.78
C ALA A 147 -0.14 -31.57 -9.96
N PRO A 148 -1.06 -31.95 -10.86
CA PRO A 148 -1.38 -31.15 -12.06
C PRO A 148 -1.93 -29.75 -11.79
N LEU A 149 -2.57 -29.50 -10.64
CA LEU A 149 -3.09 -28.17 -10.28
C LEU A 149 -2.00 -27.18 -9.84
N SER A 150 -0.84 -27.70 -9.45
CA SER A 150 0.31 -26.93 -8.96
C SER A 150 1.47 -26.88 -9.94
N GLU A 151 1.39 -27.66 -11.03
CA GLU A 151 2.42 -27.71 -12.05
C GLU A 151 2.43 -26.44 -12.88
N ARG A 152 3.64 -25.99 -13.21
CA ARG A 152 3.85 -24.88 -14.14
C ARG A 152 4.01 -25.36 -15.57
N ASN A 153 3.47 -24.59 -16.50
CA ASN A 153 3.78 -24.65 -17.93
C ASN A 153 5.12 -23.95 -18.24
N HIS A 154 5.51 -23.87 -19.52
CA HIS A 154 6.74 -23.19 -19.93
C HIS A 154 6.70 -21.67 -19.79
N PHE A 155 5.52 -21.10 -19.51
CA PHE A 155 5.31 -19.69 -19.19
C PHE A 155 5.32 -19.43 -17.67
N GLU A 156 5.66 -20.44 -16.87
CA GLU A 156 5.65 -20.39 -15.41
C GLU A 156 4.25 -20.17 -14.80
N GLU A 157 3.18 -20.49 -15.53
CA GLU A 157 1.78 -20.37 -15.08
C GLU A 157 1.26 -21.72 -14.59
N THR A 158 0.39 -21.69 -13.58
CA THR A 158 -0.36 -22.86 -13.12
C THR A 158 -1.80 -22.79 -13.66
N PRO A 159 -2.58 -23.90 -13.64
CA PRO A 159 -3.98 -23.84 -14.03
C PRO A 159 -4.77 -22.78 -13.23
N TRP A 160 -4.48 -22.65 -11.94
CA TRP A 160 -5.11 -21.64 -11.09
C TRP A 160 -4.72 -20.21 -11.47
N SER A 161 -3.47 -19.94 -11.85
CA SER A 161 -3.12 -18.59 -12.30
C SER A 161 -3.87 -18.20 -13.57
N ILE A 162 -4.06 -19.15 -14.50
CA ILE A 162 -4.85 -18.92 -15.72
C ILE A 162 -6.33 -18.69 -15.37
N VAL A 163 -6.91 -19.47 -14.47
CA VAL A 163 -8.29 -19.22 -13.96
C VAL A 163 -8.42 -17.80 -13.42
N PHE A 164 -7.49 -17.35 -12.57
CA PHE A 164 -7.56 -16.02 -11.98
C PHE A 164 -7.33 -14.88 -12.98
N GLN A 165 -6.63 -15.13 -14.08
CA GLN A 165 -6.43 -14.18 -15.18
C GLN A 165 -7.63 -14.12 -16.14
N SER A 166 -8.49 -15.15 -16.18
CA SER A 166 -9.61 -15.19 -17.13
C SER A 166 -10.56 -14.00 -16.97
N LYS A 167 -11.00 -13.45 -18.11
CA LYS A 167 -12.01 -12.38 -18.24
C LYS A 167 -13.44 -12.93 -18.18
N ASP A 168 -13.62 -14.25 -18.34
CA ASP A 168 -14.90 -14.93 -18.22
C ASP A 168 -15.23 -15.16 -16.74
N LEU A 169 -16.01 -14.26 -16.14
CA LEU A 169 -16.32 -14.31 -14.71
C LEU A 169 -17.30 -15.43 -14.35
N GLU A 170 -18.10 -15.90 -15.31
CA GLU A 170 -18.97 -17.06 -15.09
C GLU A 170 -18.11 -18.32 -14.92
N PHE A 171 -17.15 -18.53 -15.83
CA PHE A 171 -16.17 -19.60 -15.71
C PHE A 171 -15.41 -19.57 -14.38
N VAL A 172 -14.89 -18.41 -13.97
CA VAL A 172 -14.14 -18.29 -12.71
C VAL A 172 -15.04 -18.58 -11.50
N GLY A 173 -16.29 -18.10 -11.51
CA GLY A 173 -17.27 -18.38 -10.48
C GLY A 173 -17.53 -19.88 -10.34
N ASP A 174 -17.86 -20.55 -11.44
CA ASP A 174 -18.12 -21.99 -11.49
C ASP A 174 -16.96 -22.82 -10.95
N VAL A 175 -15.73 -22.50 -11.37
CA VAL A 175 -14.52 -23.18 -10.93
C VAL A 175 -14.28 -23.00 -9.42
N LEU A 176 -14.51 -21.80 -8.89
CA LEU A 176 -14.36 -21.53 -7.46
C LEU A 176 -15.46 -22.21 -6.63
N PHE A 177 -16.70 -22.29 -7.14
CA PHE A 177 -17.78 -23.03 -6.47
C PHE A 177 -17.54 -24.54 -6.50
N ASP A 178 -17.02 -25.09 -7.59
CA ASP A 178 -16.59 -26.48 -7.66
C ASP A 178 -15.51 -26.77 -6.60
N GLU A 179 -14.50 -25.90 -6.49
CA GLU A 179 -13.42 -26.05 -5.49
C GLU A 179 -13.93 -25.96 -4.04
N ILE A 180 -14.84 -25.03 -3.73
CA ILE A 180 -15.45 -24.95 -2.38
C ILE A 180 -16.27 -26.21 -2.08
N THR A 181 -16.98 -26.72 -3.07
CA THR A 181 -17.83 -27.91 -2.91
C THR A 181 -16.98 -29.16 -2.64
N ARG A 182 -15.84 -29.30 -3.31
CA ARG A 182 -14.90 -30.40 -3.11
C ARG A 182 -14.07 -30.25 -1.85
N ASN A 183 -13.66 -29.03 -1.54
CA ASN A 183 -12.73 -28.70 -0.46
C ASN A 183 -13.20 -27.45 0.30
N PRO A 184 -14.07 -27.61 1.31
CA PRO A 184 -14.56 -26.49 2.12
C PRO A 184 -13.44 -25.68 2.81
N ASP A 185 -12.28 -26.31 3.02
CA ASP A 185 -11.09 -25.74 3.67
C ASP A 185 -9.98 -25.34 2.69
N SER A 186 -10.31 -25.19 1.41
CA SER A 186 -9.37 -24.95 0.30
C SER A 186 -8.36 -23.84 0.59
N THR A 187 -7.08 -24.17 0.40
CA THR A 187 -5.97 -23.21 0.49
C THR A 187 -6.05 -22.15 -0.59
N ILE A 188 -6.58 -22.50 -1.78
CA ILE A 188 -6.80 -21.56 -2.88
C ILE A 188 -7.77 -20.46 -2.45
N ILE A 189 -8.89 -20.84 -1.83
CA ILE A 189 -9.87 -19.88 -1.31
C ILE A 189 -9.30 -19.06 -0.15
N LYS A 190 -8.55 -19.68 0.76
CA LYS A 190 -7.87 -18.97 1.86
C LYS A 190 -6.85 -17.95 1.34
N ASP A 191 -6.09 -18.30 0.31
CA ASP A 191 -5.12 -17.41 -0.33
C ASP A 191 -5.84 -16.27 -1.08
N LEU A 192 -6.94 -16.57 -1.76
CA LEU A 192 -7.76 -15.57 -2.43
C LEU A 192 -8.37 -14.58 -1.42
N ILE A 193 -8.86 -15.06 -0.28
CA ILE A 193 -9.32 -14.22 0.85
C ILE A 193 -8.17 -13.39 1.41
N LYS A 194 -6.98 -13.96 1.57
CA LYS A 194 -5.81 -13.22 2.05
C LYS A 194 -5.40 -12.10 1.09
N GLN A 195 -5.54 -12.33 -0.21
CA GLN A 195 -5.20 -11.35 -1.25
C GLN A 195 -6.27 -10.26 -1.40
N HIS A 196 -7.56 -10.63 -1.45
CA HIS A 196 -8.65 -9.71 -1.82
C HIS A 196 -9.67 -9.44 -0.70
N GLY A 197 -9.58 -10.09 0.46
CA GLY A 197 -10.53 -9.94 1.56
C GLY A 197 -10.55 -8.55 2.19
N ASN A 198 -9.55 -7.71 1.92
CA ASN A 198 -9.60 -6.30 2.31
C ASN A 198 -10.54 -5.48 1.41
N ASP A 199 -10.70 -5.87 0.14
CA ASP A 199 -11.51 -5.19 -0.88
C ASP A 199 -12.93 -5.77 -0.97
N VAL A 200 -13.03 -7.08 -0.78
CA VAL A 200 -14.27 -7.87 -0.71
C VAL A 200 -14.70 -7.96 0.76
N LYS A 201 -15.77 -7.24 1.13
CA LYS A 201 -16.25 -7.15 2.53
C LYS A 201 -17.64 -7.75 2.69
N ASP A 202 -18.08 -7.86 3.94
CA ASP A 202 -19.44 -8.21 4.36
C ASP A 202 -19.89 -9.65 4.00
N TYR A 203 -18.96 -10.58 3.79
CA TYR A 203 -19.27 -12.00 3.58
C TYR A 203 -19.23 -12.80 4.89
N LYS A 204 -20.09 -13.82 5.01
CA LYS A 204 -20.22 -14.66 6.22
C LYS A 204 -19.60 -16.04 6.07
N ASN A 205 -19.36 -16.47 4.83
CA ASN A 205 -18.80 -17.78 4.50
C ASN A 205 -18.08 -17.72 3.14
N ASN A 206 -17.39 -18.81 2.78
CA ASN A 206 -16.58 -18.90 1.55
C ASN A 206 -17.43 -18.78 0.27
N ILE A 207 -18.68 -19.27 0.27
CA ILE A 207 -19.58 -19.18 -0.89
C ILE A 207 -19.95 -17.71 -1.14
N GLU A 208 -20.36 -17.00 -0.08
CA GLU A 208 -20.69 -15.58 -0.14
C GLU A 208 -19.46 -14.74 -0.52
N PHE A 209 -18.26 -15.13 -0.07
CA PHE A 209 -17.01 -14.52 -0.50
C PHE A 209 -16.80 -14.65 -2.01
N VAL A 210 -16.99 -15.84 -2.60
CA VAL A 210 -16.81 -16.03 -4.06
C VAL A 210 -17.80 -15.20 -4.86
N PHE A 211 -19.08 -15.15 -4.47
CA PHE A 211 -20.05 -14.25 -5.12
C PHE A 211 -19.60 -12.79 -5.06
N LYS A 212 -19.18 -12.31 -3.88
CA LYS A 212 -18.70 -10.93 -3.72
C LYS A 212 -17.36 -10.66 -4.40
N TYR A 213 -16.52 -11.68 -4.58
CA TYR A 213 -15.29 -11.60 -5.36
C TYR A 213 -15.59 -11.49 -6.86
N MET A 214 -16.57 -12.23 -7.37
CA MET A 214 -17.04 -12.11 -8.77
C MET A 214 -17.68 -10.74 -9.04
N GLU A 215 -18.54 -10.28 -8.14
CA GLU A 215 -19.08 -8.90 -8.17
C GLU A 215 -17.94 -7.86 -8.20
N HIS A 216 -16.92 -8.03 -7.35
CA HIS A 216 -15.76 -7.14 -7.32
C HIS A 216 -14.98 -7.16 -8.63
N ARG A 217 -14.71 -8.33 -9.23
CA ARG A 217 -14.03 -8.42 -10.53
C ARG A 217 -14.86 -7.81 -11.66
N ALA A 218 -16.17 -8.03 -11.68
CA ALA A 218 -17.08 -7.44 -12.66
C ALA A 218 -17.06 -5.90 -12.58
N ILE A 219 -17.08 -5.36 -11.36
CA ILE A 219 -16.90 -3.93 -11.10
C ILE A 219 -15.56 -3.42 -11.66
N LEU A 220 -14.46 -4.13 -11.41
CA LEU A 220 -13.14 -3.73 -11.91
C LEU A 220 -13.05 -3.82 -13.45
N ALA A 221 -13.71 -4.81 -14.06
CA ALA A 221 -13.83 -4.91 -15.52
C ALA A 221 -14.73 -3.82 -16.13
N GLY A 222 -15.54 -3.14 -15.31
CA GLY A 222 -16.46 -2.10 -15.73
C GLY A 222 -17.78 -2.61 -16.27
N ASP A 223 -18.26 -3.78 -15.81
CA ASP A 223 -19.59 -4.29 -16.15
C ASP A 223 -20.68 -3.33 -15.64
N ILE A 224 -21.28 -2.59 -16.56
CA ILE A 224 -22.29 -1.56 -16.25
C ILE A 224 -23.53 -2.18 -15.57
N SER A 225 -23.90 -3.42 -15.90
CA SER A 225 -25.07 -4.07 -15.30
C SER A 225 -24.82 -4.35 -13.83
N VAL A 226 -23.69 -4.98 -13.51
CA VAL A 226 -23.30 -5.27 -12.11
C VAL A 226 -23.11 -3.98 -11.32
N ILE A 227 -22.45 -2.97 -11.92
CA ILE A 227 -22.25 -1.66 -11.29
C ILE A 227 -23.59 -1.00 -10.95
N LYS A 228 -24.56 -1.06 -11.85
CA LYS A 228 -25.91 -0.54 -11.62
C LYS A 228 -26.58 -1.26 -10.46
N GLU A 229 -26.54 -2.59 -10.43
CA GLU A 229 -27.12 -3.39 -9.35
C GLU A 229 -26.48 -3.08 -7.99
N CYS A 230 -25.15 -3.04 -7.91
CA CYS A 230 -24.43 -2.72 -6.67
C CYS A 230 -24.73 -1.30 -6.18
N ARG A 231 -24.81 -0.32 -7.10
CA ARG A 231 -25.20 1.05 -6.76
C ARG A 231 -26.62 1.10 -6.20
N ASP A 232 -27.55 0.43 -6.87
CA ASP A 232 -28.96 0.42 -6.47
C ASP A 232 -29.14 -0.29 -5.12
N GLU A 233 -28.45 -1.40 -4.89
CA GLU A 233 -28.40 -2.09 -3.59
C GLU A 233 -27.85 -1.17 -2.49
N ALA A 234 -26.71 -0.52 -2.74
CA ALA A 234 -26.09 0.40 -1.79
C ALA A 234 -27.03 1.57 -1.46
N TYR A 235 -27.70 2.12 -2.47
CA TYR A 235 -28.70 3.18 -2.29
C TYR A 235 -29.91 2.71 -1.47
N GLN A 236 -30.47 1.52 -1.75
CA GLN A 236 -31.61 1.00 -0.99
C GLN A 236 -31.23 0.70 0.46
N LYS A 237 -30.05 0.11 0.70
CA LYS A 237 -29.55 -0.15 2.05
C LYS A 237 -29.37 1.14 2.82
N TRP A 238 -28.76 2.15 2.19
CA TRP A 238 -28.62 3.48 2.77
C TRP A 238 -29.98 4.12 3.08
N LYS A 239 -30.93 4.07 2.13
CA LYS A 239 -32.28 4.63 2.27
C LYS A 239 -33.01 4.00 3.45
N LEU A 240 -33.00 2.66 3.56
CA LEU A 240 -33.60 1.92 4.68
C LEU A 240 -33.01 2.35 6.04
N LEU A 241 -31.70 2.61 6.11
CA LEU A 241 -31.04 3.08 7.33
C LEU A 241 -31.43 4.52 7.70
N LYS A 242 -31.77 5.36 6.71
CA LYS A 242 -32.13 6.78 6.89
C LYS A 242 -33.61 7.03 7.11
N GLU A 243 -34.49 6.15 6.63
CA GLU A 243 -35.94 6.20 6.85
C GLU A 243 -36.31 5.82 8.31
N ASN A 244 -35.45 5.06 8.99
CA ASN A 244 -35.74 4.47 10.31
C ASN A 244 -35.22 5.26 11.54
N LYS A 245 -34.90 6.56 11.45
CA LYS A 245 -34.31 7.30 12.59
C LYS A 245 -34.93 8.68 12.87
N GLU A 246 -34.99 9.01 14.16
CA GLU A 246 -35.48 10.26 14.76
C GLU A 246 -34.94 11.51 14.08
N THR A 247 -35.74 12.59 14.09
CA THR A 247 -35.34 13.91 13.60
C THR A 247 -34.76 14.74 14.75
N GLY A 248 -33.61 15.39 14.54
CA GLY A 248 -32.99 16.24 15.57
C GLY A 248 -31.48 16.39 15.40
N TYR A 249 -30.90 17.39 16.06
CA TYR A 249 -29.45 17.59 16.05
C TYR A 249 -28.73 16.45 16.80
N ASP A 250 -29.31 15.89 17.87
CA ASP A 250 -28.74 14.75 18.60
C ASP A 250 -28.64 13.50 17.69
N TYR A 251 -29.53 13.35 16.71
CA TYR A 251 -29.43 12.30 15.70
C TYR A 251 -28.23 12.52 14.75
N VAL A 252 -28.11 13.73 14.17
CA VAL A 252 -27.00 14.09 13.25
C VAL A 252 -25.65 13.89 13.92
N MET A 253 -25.50 14.30 15.17
CA MET A 253 -24.26 14.14 15.96
C MET A 253 -23.85 12.68 16.21
N ASN A 254 -24.74 11.70 15.95
CA ASN A 254 -24.51 10.27 16.16
C ASN A 254 -24.42 9.49 14.84
N THR A 255 -24.42 10.15 13.68
CA THR A 255 -24.31 9.44 12.40
C THR A 255 -22.86 9.16 11.99
N SER A 256 -22.66 8.18 11.10
CA SER A 256 -21.35 7.89 10.51
C SER A 256 -20.83 9.07 9.68
N GLU A 257 -21.72 9.84 9.07
CA GLU A 257 -21.35 11.05 8.32
C GLU A 257 -20.78 12.11 9.26
N TYR A 258 -21.41 12.40 10.41
CA TYR A 258 -20.85 13.33 11.41
C TYR A 258 -19.46 12.88 11.86
N GLN A 259 -19.28 11.59 12.16
CA GLN A 259 -17.99 11.07 12.60
C GLN A 259 -16.92 11.19 11.50
N SER A 260 -17.29 10.91 10.25
CA SER A 260 -16.39 10.96 9.10
C SER A 260 -16.01 12.39 8.74
N ILE A 261 -16.98 13.32 8.78
CA ILE A 261 -16.78 14.76 8.58
C ILE A 261 -15.90 15.34 9.69
N LEU A 262 -16.23 15.03 10.95
CA LEU A 262 -15.42 15.47 12.09
C LEU A 262 -14.00 14.95 11.91
N LYS A 263 -13.82 13.65 11.66
CA LYS A 263 -12.51 13.06 11.43
C LYS A 263 -11.77 13.69 10.23
N GLY A 264 -12.44 13.94 9.11
CA GLY A 264 -11.85 14.56 7.93
C GLY A 264 -11.40 16.00 8.17
N PHE A 265 -12.20 16.79 8.90
CA PHE A 265 -11.83 18.14 9.33
C PHE A 265 -10.62 18.12 10.27
N LEU A 266 -10.57 17.13 11.17
CA LEU A 266 -9.47 16.94 12.12
C LEU A 266 -8.17 16.48 11.44
N GLU A 267 -8.28 15.68 10.38
CA GLU A 267 -7.13 15.14 9.62
C GLU A 267 -6.63 16.13 8.55
N SER A 268 -7.43 17.11 8.10
CA SER A 268 -6.93 18.19 7.25
C SER A 268 -5.95 19.05 8.05
N LEU A 269 -4.68 19.00 7.64
CA LEU A 269 -3.45 19.35 8.37
C LEU A 269 -3.30 20.79 8.92
N ASP A 270 -4.35 21.62 8.92
CA ASP A 270 -4.29 23.03 9.36
C ASP A 270 -5.07 23.36 10.64
N THR A 271 -5.80 22.42 11.24
CA THR A 271 -6.70 22.72 12.36
C THR A 271 -6.28 22.04 13.66
N ASN A 272 -5.33 22.67 14.38
CA ASN A 272 -4.94 22.33 15.76
C ASN A 272 -6.03 22.65 16.81
N ILE A 273 -7.31 22.44 16.47
CA ILE A 273 -8.44 22.69 17.36
C ILE A 273 -8.31 21.85 18.64
N PHE A 274 -7.74 20.65 18.60
CA PHE A 274 -7.55 19.82 19.81
C PHE A 274 -6.47 20.28 20.77
N LEU A 275 -5.53 21.12 20.33
CA LEU A 275 -4.60 21.76 21.25
C LEU A 275 -5.30 22.81 22.11
N GLN A 276 -6.45 23.31 21.65
CA GLN A 276 -7.17 24.44 22.24
C GLN A 276 -8.53 24.03 22.85
N HIS A 277 -9.16 22.95 22.35
CA HIS A 277 -10.49 22.50 22.72
C HIS A 277 -10.54 20.98 22.87
N SER A 278 -11.14 20.48 23.96
CA SER A 278 -11.37 19.03 24.11
C SER A 278 -12.47 18.53 23.16
N ASN A 279 -12.46 17.23 22.84
CA ASN A 279 -13.54 16.55 22.09
C ASN A 279 -14.95 16.90 22.61
N ASN A 280 -15.12 16.91 23.94
CA ASN A 280 -16.39 17.24 24.57
C ASN A 280 -16.77 18.71 24.38
N SER A 281 -15.78 19.62 24.43
CA SER A 281 -15.98 21.04 24.16
C SER A 281 -16.45 21.26 22.71
N ILE A 282 -15.74 20.70 21.73
CA ILE A 282 -16.12 20.79 20.30
C ILE A 282 -17.55 20.28 20.09
N LYS A 283 -17.88 19.11 20.64
CA LYS A 283 -19.22 18.52 20.56
C LYS A 283 -20.30 19.45 21.13
N ASN A 284 -20.03 20.11 22.26
CA ASN A 284 -20.95 21.06 22.88
C ASN A 284 -21.10 22.34 22.06
N HIS A 285 -20.01 22.86 21.49
CA HIS A 285 -20.04 24.03 20.60
C HIS A 285 -20.90 23.77 19.37
N ILE A 286 -20.73 22.61 18.72
CA ILE A 286 -21.57 22.21 17.58
C ILE A 286 -23.02 22.06 18.03
N LYS A 287 -23.30 21.35 19.14
CA LYS A 287 -24.66 21.20 19.67
C LYS A 287 -25.34 22.55 19.94
N ASN A 288 -24.63 23.50 20.54
CA ASN A 288 -25.14 24.85 20.79
C ASN A 288 -25.41 25.60 19.48
N ALA A 289 -24.52 25.44 18.50
CA ALA A 289 -24.65 26.10 17.21
C ALA A 289 -25.79 25.58 16.34
N LEU A 290 -26.09 24.28 16.42
CA LEU A 290 -27.23 23.66 15.75
C LEU A 290 -28.56 24.02 16.43
N ASN A 291 -28.54 24.26 17.74
CA ASN A 291 -29.72 24.70 18.52
C ASN A 291 -29.99 26.20 18.42
N ASN A 292 -28.96 27.02 18.23
CA ASN A 292 -29.08 28.46 18.16
C ASN A 292 -28.33 29.00 16.92
N PRO A 293 -29.05 29.48 15.89
CA PRO A 293 -28.46 30.05 14.67
C PRO A 293 -27.55 31.25 14.94
N ASN A 294 -27.78 31.98 16.04
CA ASN A 294 -26.99 33.15 16.42
C ASN A 294 -25.77 32.80 17.30
N TYR A 295 -25.55 31.52 17.59
CA TYR A 295 -24.38 31.10 18.34
C TYR A 295 -23.11 31.38 17.54
N THR A 296 -22.15 32.05 18.16
CA THR A 296 -20.86 32.36 17.57
C THR A 296 -19.77 32.03 18.56
N VAL A 297 -18.58 31.75 18.04
CA VAL A 297 -17.36 31.58 18.83
C VAL A 297 -16.31 32.53 18.26
N GLU A 298 -15.47 33.08 19.14
CA GLU A 298 -14.41 34.01 18.73
C GLU A 298 -13.27 33.28 18.00
N ASP A 299 -13.07 32.00 18.31
CA ASP A 299 -12.08 31.13 17.68
C ASP A 299 -12.44 30.91 16.19
N PRO A 300 -11.61 31.39 15.24
CA PRO A 300 -11.93 31.30 13.81
C PRO A 300 -12.00 29.85 13.30
N LEU A 301 -11.18 28.95 13.85
CA LEU A 301 -11.12 27.55 13.42
C LEU A 301 -12.38 26.80 13.88
N LEU A 302 -12.76 27.00 15.14
CA LEU A 302 -13.99 26.44 15.70
C LEU A 302 -15.23 27.06 15.06
N SER A 303 -15.20 28.36 14.71
CA SER A 303 -16.27 29.05 13.98
C SER A 303 -16.47 28.45 12.58
N ASN A 304 -15.38 28.19 11.86
CA ASN A 304 -15.43 27.50 10.57
C ASN A 304 -16.03 26.08 10.70
N LEU A 305 -15.58 25.31 11.70
CA LEU A 305 -16.12 23.98 11.99
C LEU A 305 -17.62 24.02 12.29
N ILE A 306 -18.05 24.98 13.11
CA ILE A 306 -19.47 25.18 13.45
C ILE A 306 -20.30 25.51 12.21
N ASN A 307 -19.83 26.44 11.37
CA ASN A 307 -20.56 26.83 10.16
C ASN A 307 -20.69 25.66 9.19
N TYR A 308 -19.65 24.84 9.07
CA TYR A 308 -19.72 23.59 8.31
C TYR A 308 -20.82 22.66 8.82
N PHE A 309 -20.86 22.39 10.12
CA PHE A 309 -21.92 21.53 10.69
C PHE A 309 -23.33 22.13 10.55
N ARG A 310 -23.46 23.46 10.51
CA ARG A 310 -24.74 24.12 10.21
C ARG A 310 -25.16 23.90 8.77
N GLU A 311 -24.25 24.00 7.82
CA GLU A 311 -24.50 23.70 6.42
C GLU A 311 -24.93 22.25 6.26
N GLU A 312 -24.19 21.29 6.84
CA GLU A 312 -24.54 19.87 6.88
C GLU A 312 -25.92 19.61 7.48
N TYR A 313 -26.21 20.24 8.60
CA TYR A 313 -27.51 20.12 9.25
C TYR A 313 -28.64 20.70 8.39
N SER A 314 -28.36 21.79 7.65
CA SER A 314 -29.29 22.36 6.67
C SER A 314 -29.53 21.41 5.50
N TYR A 315 -28.48 20.79 4.96
CA TYR A 315 -28.59 19.77 3.91
C TYR A 315 -29.39 18.55 4.37
N SER A 316 -29.14 18.07 5.59
CA SER A 316 -29.91 16.97 6.18
C SER A 316 -31.39 17.32 6.35
N LYS A 317 -31.71 18.57 6.74
CA LYS A 317 -33.08 19.08 6.79
C LYS A 317 -33.70 19.17 5.40
N GLU A 318 -32.95 19.64 4.40
CA GLU A 318 -33.43 19.74 3.02
C GLU A 318 -33.74 18.37 2.43
N TYR A 319 -32.92 17.35 2.71
CA TYR A 319 -33.20 15.95 2.38
C TYR A 319 -34.52 15.47 2.99
N LYS A 320 -34.75 15.71 4.29
CA LYS A 320 -36.01 15.32 4.95
C LYS A 320 -37.22 16.09 4.42
N LEU A 321 -37.07 17.39 4.13
CA LEU A 321 -38.14 18.22 3.57
C LEU A 321 -38.49 17.83 2.12
N ASN A 322 -37.53 17.32 1.36
CA ASN A 322 -37.70 16.88 -0.02
C ASN A 322 -37.62 15.35 -0.16
N GLU A 323 -37.94 14.59 0.89
CA GLU A 323 -37.79 13.12 0.90
C GLU A 323 -38.63 12.42 -0.18
N THR A 324 -39.62 13.11 -0.75
CA THR A 324 -40.44 12.61 -1.86
C THR A 324 -39.79 12.75 -3.23
N LYS A 325 -38.71 13.55 -3.37
CA LYS A 325 -38.01 13.77 -4.65
C LYS A 325 -36.78 12.89 -4.75
N HIS A 326 -36.87 11.84 -5.56
CA HIS A 326 -35.80 10.85 -5.75
C HIS A 326 -34.44 11.47 -6.11
N SER A 327 -34.40 12.53 -6.92
CA SER A 327 -33.14 13.20 -7.32
C SER A 327 -32.40 13.86 -6.15
N TYR A 328 -33.12 14.38 -5.14
CA TYR A 328 -32.51 14.93 -3.93
C TYR A 328 -31.99 13.82 -3.01
N GLN A 329 -32.65 12.66 -3.00
CA GLN A 329 -32.19 11.50 -2.24
C GLN A 329 -30.88 10.94 -2.81
N ILE A 330 -30.79 10.82 -4.14
CA ILE A 330 -29.56 10.39 -4.81
C ILE A 330 -28.42 11.38 -4.56
N LYS A 331 -28.66 12.69 -4.71
CA LYS A 331 -27.64 13.71 -4.40
C LYS A 331 -27.09 13.53 -2.99
N TYR A 332 -27.97 13.41 -1.99
CA TYR A 332 -27.55 13.23 -0.60
C TYR A 332 -26.83 11.89 -0.37
N PHE A 333 -27.23 10.82 -1.05
CA PHE A 333 -26.50 9.55 -1.03
C PHE A 333 -25.09 9.68 -1.60
N MET A 334 -24.91 10.44 -2.68
CA MET A 334 -23.59 10.63 -3.31
C MET A 334 -22.56 11.27 -2.36
N HIS A 335 -22.99 12.09 -1.40
CA HIS A 335 -22.13 12.71 -0.39
C HIS A 335 -21.63 11.75 0.68
N THR A 336 -22.22 10.56 0.81
CA THR A 336 -21.88 9.70 1.94
C THR A 336 -20.58 8.92 1.72
N PRO A 337 -19.88 8.55 2.80
CA PRO A 337 -18.67 7.72 2.70
C PRO A 337 -18.90 6.40 1.95
N GLU A 338 -20.10 5.84 2.02
CA GLU A 338 -20.49 4.61 1.32
C GLU A 338 -20.46 4.79 -0.20
N TYR A 339 -21.02 5.88 -0.73
CA TYR A 339 -20.96 6.16 -2.17
C TYR A 339 -19.54 6.45 -2.63
N LEU A 340 -18.78 7.26 -1.89
CA LEU A 340 -17.38 7.57 -2.25
C LEU A 340 -16.49 6.31 -2.22
N LEU A 341 -16.72 5.39 -1.29
CA LEU A 341 -16.05 4.08 -1.29
C LEU A 341 -16.39 3.26 -2.53
N PHE A 342 -17.67 3.21 -2.91
CA PHE A 342 -18.12 2.53 -4.12
C PHE A 342 -17.53 3.18 -5.38
N LEU A 343 -17.58 4.50 -5.50
CA LEU A 343 -16.96 5.27 -6.57
C LEU A 343 -15.46 4.98 -6.68
N ASN A 344 -14.74 4.95 -5.55
CA ASN A 344 -13.30 4.65 -5.56
C ASN A 344 -12.98 3.24 -6.07
N LYS A 345 -13.84 2.25 -5.79
CA LYS A 345 -13.69 0.88 -6.35
C LYS A 345 -13.78 0.89 -7.88
N ILE A 346 -14.71 1.68 -8.41
CA ILE A 346 -14.96 1.80 -9.85
C ILE A 346 -13.80 2.54 -10.53
N ILE A 347 -13.32 3.62 -9.91
CA ILE A 347 -12.14 4.35 -10.37
C ILE A 347 -10.93 3.42 -10.43
N ASN A 348 -10.72 2.59 -9.40
CA ASN A 348 -9.61 1.63 -9.37
C ASN A 348 -9.65 0.59 -10.49
N GLY A 349 -10.85 0.27 -11.03
CA GLY A 349 -10.99 -0.58 -12.21
C GLY A 349 -10.54 0.07 -13.52
N GLY A 350 -10.41 1.40 -13.55
CA GLY A 350 -9.91 2.13 -14.72
C GLY A 350 -10.86 2.22 -15.90
N ASN A 351 -12.10 1.74 -15.78
CA ASN A 351 -13.08 1.78 -16.86
C ASN A 351 -13.79 3.16 -16.94
N VAL A 352 -13.46 3.94 -17.97
CA VAL A 352 -14.02 5.28 -18.21
C VAL A 352 -15.52 5.25 -18.49
N GLU A 353 -16.03 4.20 -19.14
CA GLU A 353 -17.46 4.08 -19.46
C GLU A 353 -18.29 3.84 -18.20
N ALA A 354 -17.79 3.00 -17.30
CA ALA A 354 -18.37 2.80 -15.97
C ALA A 354 -18.40 4.10 -15.16
N LEU A 355 -17.33 4.88 -15.20
CA LEU A 355 -17.26 6.18 -14.53
C LEU A 355 -18.27 7.19 -15.12
N ASN A 356 -18.37 7.26 -16.45
CA ASN A 356 -19.35 8.10 -17.16
C ASN A 356 -20.80 7.67 -16.89
N PHE A 357 -21.04 6.37 -16.70
CA PHE A 357 -22.34 5.85 -16.28
C PHE A 357 -22.69 6.36 -14.88
N LEU A 358 -21.75 6.27 -13.93
CA LEU A 358 -21.98 6.75 -12.57
C LEU A 358 -22.15 8.27 -12.48
N ASP A 359 -21.44 9.05 -13.30
CA ASP A 359 -21.60 10.50 -13.36
C ASP A 359 -23.03 10.92 -13.71
N LYS A 360 -23.72 10.10 -14.51
CA LYS A 360 -25.13 10.30 -14.91
C LYS A 360 -26.14 9.77 -13.90
N THR A 361 -25.71 9.28 -12.74
CA THR A 361 -26.61 8.77 -11.69
C THR A 361 -27.54 9.86 -11.15
N SER A 362 -27.07 11.12 -11.11
CA SER A 362 -27.87 12.28 -10.69
C SER A 362 -27.96 13.30 -11.81
N SER A 363 -29.16 13.80 -12.08
CA SER A 363 -29.39 14.88 -13.05
C SER A 363 -29.02 16.28 -12.53
N HIS A 364 -28.64 16.39 -11.26
CA HIS A 364 -28.36 17.67 -10.58
C HIS A 364 -26.99 17.74 -9.93
N TYR A 365 -26.23 16.64 -9.99
CA TYR A 365 -25.00 16.53 -9.22
C TYR A 365 -24.03 15.55 -9.87
N SER A 366 -22.99 16.10 -10.48
CA SER A 366 -21.92 15.32 -11.12
C SER A 366 -20.92 14.79 -10.11
N ILE A 367 -20.12 13.81 -10.53
CA ILE A 367 -18.96 13.34 -9.76
C ILE A 367 -17.91 14.45 -9.65
N LYS A 368 -17.75 15.30 -10.67
CA LYS A 368 -16.85 16.47 -10.57
C LYS A 368 -17.27 17.38 -9.42
N GLU A 369 -18.55 17.75 -9.35
CA GLU A 369 -19.07 18.56 -8.25
C GLU A 369 -18.87 17.85 -6.91
N LEU A 370 -19.11 16.53 -6.83
CA LEU A 370 -18.85 15.73 -5.63
C LEU A 370 -17.40 15.77 -5.16
N LEU A 371 -16.44 15.64 -6.07
CA LEU A 371 -15.01 15.64 -5.75
C LEU A 371 -14.49 17.06 -5.39
N GLU A 372 -15.19 18.11 -5.80
CA GLU A 372 -14.89 19.49 -5.43
C GLU A 372 -15.66 19.98 -4.19
N ASP A 373 -16.71 19.26 -3.79
CA ASP A 373 -17.59 19.67 -2.69
C ASP A 373 -16.87 19.71 -1.36
N LYS A 374 -17.02 20.83 -0.65
CA LYS A 374 -16.54 21.06 0.70
C LYS A 374 -17.18 20.09 1.70
N LEU A 375 -18.41 19.68 1.47
CA LEU A 375 -19.25 18.87 2.34
C LEU A 375 -18.98 17.36 2.26
N ALA A 376 -18.37 16.91 1.16
CA ALA A 376 -17.99 15.51 1.01
C ALA A 376 -16.84 15.13 1.96
N ASP A 377 -16.79 13.85 2.35
CA ASP A 377 -15.68 13.29 3.15
C ASP A 377 -14.34 13.51 2.43
N LYS A 378 -13.54 14.44 2.98
CA LYS A 378 -12.29 14.88 2.35
C LYS A 378 -11.29 13.76 2.14
N ARG A 379 -11.19 12.81 3.07
CA ARG A 379 -10.25 11.70 2.93
C ARG A 379 -10.67 10.76 1.81
N LYS A 380 -11.97 10.49 1.70
CA LYS A 380 -12.51 9.64 0.63
C LYS A 380 -12.43 10.32 -0.73
N VAL A 381 -12.68 11.63 -0.79
CA VAL A 381 -12.46 12.45 -1.99
C VAL A 381 -11.00 12.42 -2.42
N THR A 382 -10.06 12.66 -1.50
CA THR A 382 -8.62 12.56 -1.78
C THR A 382 -8.25 11.19 -2.32
N SER A 383 -8.77 10.11 -1.70
CA SER A 383 -8.59 8.75 -2.20
C SER A 383 -9.06 8.59 -3.64
N CYS A 384 -10.27 9.08 -3.97
CA CYS A 384 -10.80 9.03 -5.33
C CYS A 384 -9.90 9.77 -6.32
N ILE A 385 -9.48 10.99 -5.97
CA ILE A 385 -8.63 11.82 -6.84
C ILE A 385 -7.27 11.14 -7.08
N CYS A 386 -6.61 10.66 -6.02
CA CYS A 386 -5.36 9.93 -6.15
C CYS A 386 -5.55 8.64 -6.97
N SER A 387 -6.65 7.90 -6.77
CA SER A 387 -6.99 6.72 -7.55
C SER A 387 -7.22 7.03 -9.03
N ILE A 388 -7.76 8.21 -9.38
CA ILE A 388 -7.85 8.65 -10.79
C ILE A 388 -6.43 8.89 -11.33
N PHE A 389 -5.58 9.63 -10.61
CA PHE A 389 -4.19 9.86 -11.04
C PHE A 389 -3.37 8.57 -11.18
N LYS A 390 -3.68 7.51 -10.44
CA LYS A 390 -3.05 6.18 -10.60
C LYS A 390 -3.44 5.44 -11.87
N GLN A 391 -4.50 5.84 -12.56
CA GLN A 391 -4.91 5.16 -13.79
C GLN A 391 -3.96 5.46 -14.94
N LYS A 392 -3.69 4.47 -15.79
CA LYS A 392 -2.92 4.67 -17.03
C LYS A 392 -3.58 5.73 -17.93
N ASP A 393 -4.92 5.72 -17.99
CA ASP A 393 -5.74 6.66 -18.78
C ASP A 393 -6.32 7.82 -17.94
N ALA A 394 -5.63 8.24 -16.89
CA ALA A 394 -6.09 9.27 -15.94
C ALA A 394 -6.59 10.56 -16.62
N TYR A 395 -5.93 11.04 -17.69
CA TYR A 395 -6.39 12.21 -18.44
C TYR A 395 -7.79 12.00 -19.05
N ARG A 396 -8.05 10.82 -19.63
CA ARG A 396 -9.36 10.50 -20.22
C ARG A 396 -10.44 10.41 -19.15
N CYS A 397 -10.13 9.87 -17.97
CA CYS A 397 -11.03 9.87 -16.82
C CYS A 397 -11.43 11.29 -16.42
N PHE A 398 -10.46 12.20 -16.24
CA PHE A 398 -10.74 13.59 -15.87
C PHE A 398 -11.57 14.32 -16.93
N ILE A 399 -11.25 14.14 -18.22
CA ILE A 399 -12.03 14.76 -19.30
C ILE A 399 -13.46 14.20 -19.35
N GLY A 400 -13.63 12.88 -19.13
CA GLY A 400 -14.95 12.24 -19.05
C GLY A 400 -15.82 12.82 -17.94
N LEU A 401 -15.20 13.16 -16.81
CA LEU A 401 -15.85 13.86 -15.69
C LEU A 401 -16.03 15.39 -15.90
N GLY A 402 -15.61 15.94 -17.04
CA GLY A 402 -15.78 17.36 -17.35
C GLY A 402 -14.75 18.29 -16.71
N TYR A 403 -13.57 17.78 -16.32
CA TYR A 403 -12.45 18.63 -15.92
C TYR A 403 -11.76 19.24 -17.13
N SER A 404 -11.49 20.55 -17.09
CA SER A 404 -10.62 21.19 -18.07
C SER A 404 -9.15 20.89 -17.78
N LYS A 405 -8.24 21.10 -18.75
CA LYS A 405 -6.78 20.97 -18.52
C LYS A 405 -6.30 21.78 -17.31
N ASN A 406 -6.83 23.00 -17.16
CA ASN A 406 -6.47 23.87 -16.04
C ASN A 406 -7.02 23.35 -14.70
N ASP A 407 -8.19 22.71 -14.70
CA ASP A 407 -8.74 22.10 -13.48
C ASP A 407 -7.87 20.90 -13.05
N ILE A 408 -7.44 20.08 -14.00
CA ILE A 408 -6.55 18.93 -13.75
C ILE A 408 -5.23 19.40 -13.14
N PHE A 409 -4.62 20.45 -13.71
CA PHE A 409 -3.39 21.02 -13.16
C PHE A 409 -3.58 21.50 -11.72
N LYS A 410 -4.65 22.27 -11.44
CA LYS A 410 -4.96 22.74 -10.08
C LYS A 410 -5.22 21.61 -9.10
N LEU A 411 -5.85 20.52 -9.55
CA LEU A 411 -6.04 19.32 -8.74
C LEU A 411 -4.69 18.67 -8.43
N ALA A 412 -3.82 18.50 -9.43
CA ALA A 412 -2.49 17.96 -9.23
C ALA A 412 -1.68 18.80 -8.24
N GLU A 413 -1.72 20.13 -8.33
CA GLU A 413 -1.04 21.03 -7.38
C GLU A 413 -1.60 20.89 -5.97
N LYS A 414 -2.94 20.86 -5.85
CA LYS A 414 -3.63 20.76 -4.56
C LYS A 414 -3.33 19.45 -3.84
N TYR A 415 -3.19 18.35 -4.58
CA TYR A 415 -3.05 16.99 -4.04
C TYR A 415 -1.65 16.39 -4.26
N ILE A 416 -0.63 17.21 -4.57
CA ILE A 416 0.70 16.71 -4.94
C ILE A 416 1.33 15.79 -3.88
N PHE A 417 1.09 16.09 -2.60
CA PHE A 417 1.62 15.29 -1.49
C PHE A 417 0.93 13.93 -1.42
N GLU A 418 -0.40 13.89 -1.52
CA GLU A 418 -1.16 12.65 -1.48
C GLU A 418 -0.98 11.82 -2.76
N ILE A 419 -0.78 12.46 -3.91
CA ILE A 419 -0.37 11.82 -5.16
C ILE A 419 0.97 11.10 -4.94
N SER A 420 1.95 11.78 -4.35
CA SER A 420 3.28 11.23 -4.06
C SER A 420 3.24 10.09 -3.03
N GLN A 421 2.47 10.25 -1.95
CA GLN A 421 2.23 9.21 -0.93
C GLN A 421 1.50 7.99 -1.48
N SER A 422 0.76 8.15 -2.56
CA SER A 422 0.01 7.04 -3.14
C SER A 422 0.79 6.29 -4.24
N GLY A 423 1.93 6.83 -4.67
CA GLY A 423 2.70 6.29 -5.80
C GLY A 423 2.11 6.65 -7.18
N ALA A 424 1.30 7.71 -7.27
CA ALA A 424 0.63 8.14 -8.50
C ALA A 424 1.42 9.18 -9.32
N LEU A 425 2.67 9.47 -8.94
CA LEU A 425 3.43 10.58 -9.51
C LEU A 425 3.77 10.35 -10.99
N ALA A 426 4.20 9.14 -11.40
CA ALA A 426 4.51 8.81 -12.79
C ALA A 426 3.42 9.27 -13.76
N ASN A 427 2.22 8.73 -13.60
CA ASN A 427 1.07 9.03 -14.44
C ASN A 427 0.67 10.50 -14.31
N THR A 428 0.81 11.12 -13.14
CA THR A 428 0.54 12.55 -12.97
C THR A 428 1.48 13.36 -13.85
N LEU A 429 2.79 13.11 -13.79
CA LEU A 429 3.77 13.82 -14.61
C LEU A 429 3.56 13.60 -16.11
N ASP A 430 3.21 12.37 -16.51
CA ASP A 430 2.88 12.06 -17.90
C ASP A 430 1.70 12.91 -18.39
N ILE A 431 0.62 13.04 -17.60
CA ILE A 431 -0.51 13.93 -17.93
C ILE A 431 -0.06 15.39 -18.04
N LEU A 432 0.72 15.86 -17.04
CA LEU A 432 1.16 17.26 -16.99
C LEU A 432 2.03 17.62 -18.22
N ILE A 433 2.87 16.69 -18.68
CA ILE A 433 3.78 16.91 -19.81
C ILE A 433 3.05 16.69 -21.14
N ALA A 434 2.45 15.51 -21.34
CA ALA A 434 1.90 15.10 -22.62
C ALA A 434 0.56 15.79 -22.94
N ASN A 435 -0.30 15.97 -21.94
CA ASN A 435 -1.67 16.45 -22.16
C ASN A 435 -1.85 17.93 -21.78
N ILE A 436 -1.25 18.38 -20.69
CA ILE A 436 -1.33 19.79 -20.26
C ILE A 436 -0.28 20.63 -20.99
N GLY A 437 0.91 20.07 -21.24
CA GLY A 437 1.97 20.73 -21.99
C GLY A 437 2.95 21.51 -21.12
N LEU A 438 3.15 21.10 -19.86
CA LEU A 438 4.14 21.72 -18.99
C LEU A 438 5.56 21.48 -19.50
N ASN A 439 6.37 22.53 -19.50
CA ASN A 439 7.80 22.43 -19.80
C ASN A 439 8.62 22.06 -18.56
N GLY A 440 9.90 21.71 -18.74
CA GLY A 440 10.77 21.26 -17.65
C GLY A 440 10.89 22.23 -16.48
N LYS A 441 10.81 23.54 -16.70
CA LYS A 441 10.86 24.55 -15.63
C LYS A 441 9.56 24.60 -14.82
N GLU A 442 8.42 24.41 -15.49
CA GLU A 442 7.12 24.31 -14.83
C GLU A 442 7.02 23.04 -14.01
N ILE A 443 7.52 21.90 -14.53
CA ILE A 443 7.64 20.65 -13.78
C ILE A 443 8.56 20.81 -12.57
N GLU A 444 9.70 21.46 -12.71
CA GLU A 444 10.59 21.74 -11.57
C GLU A 444 9.89 22.59 -10.50
N THR A 445 9.09 23.58 -10.91
CA THR A 445 8.31 24.41 -9.99
C THR A 445 7.24 23.58 -9.28
N PHE A 446 6.52 22.74 -10.02
CA PHE A 446 5.53 21.82 -9.50
C PHE A 446 6.14 20.88 -8.45
N LEU A 447 7.25 20.21 -8.78
CA LEU A 447 7.96 19.29 -7.88
C LEU A 447 8.58 19.98 -6.65
N SER A 448 8.84 21.28 -6.74
CA SER A 448 9.37 22.10 -5.64
C SER A 448 8.30 22.61 -4.68
N THR A 449 7.03 22.26 -4.89
CA THR A 449 5.92 22.63 -4.01
C THR A 449 6.18 22.17 -2.57
N ARG A 450 5.83 23.03 -1.61
CA ARG A 450 5.99 22.78 -0.18
C ARG A 450 4.65 22.83 0.54
N ASN A 451 4.45 21.92 1.49
CA ASN A 451 3.28 21.94 2.36
C ASN A 451 3.44 22.99 3.47
N THR A 452 2.47 23.07 4.38
CA THR A 452 2.49 24.03 5.49
C THR A 452 3.60 23.77 6.52
N ASN A 453 4.23 22.59 6.49
CA ASN A 453 5.43 22.26 7.26
C ASN A 453 6.73 22.58 6.52
N GLY A 454 6.67 23.07 5.28
CA GLY A 454 7.83 23.32 4.44
C GLY A 454 8.42 22.07 3.79
N GLU A 455 7.74 20.92 3.92
CA GLU A 455 8.16 19.63 3.38
C GLU A 455 7.85 19.55 1.88
N THR A 456 8.74 18.90 1.12
CA THR A 456 8.55 18.61 -0.31
C THR A 456 7.84 17.27 -0.51
N LEU A 457 7.37 16.99 -1.73
CA LEU A 457 6.74 15.70 -2.05
C LEU A 457 7.68 14.50 -1.80
N LEU A 458 9.00 14.67 -1.97
CA LEU A 458 9.98 13.60 -1.70
C LEU A 458 10.00 13.21 -0.22
N TYR A 459 9.71 14.17 0.66
CA TYR A 459 9.60 13.95 2.09
C TYR A 459 8.42 13.01 2.40
N THR A 460 7.27 13.27 1.77
CA THR A 460 6.08 12.45 1.97
C THR A 460 6.21 11.07 1.30
N ALA A 461 6.83 10.99 0.12
CA ALA A 461 7.13 9.71 -0.53
C ALA A 461 8.04 8.81 0.31
N ALA A 462 9.03 9.40 0.99
CA ALA A 462 9.97 8.68 1.83
C ALA A 462 9.34 8.07 3.09
N ASN A 463 8.26 8.67 3.60
CA ASN A 463 7.56 8.15 4.78
C ASN A 463 6.58 7.01 4.43
N GLU A 464 6.11 6.96 3.17
CA GLU A 464 5.11 5.98 2.70
C GLU A 464 5.70 4.89 1.78
N ASP A 465 7.03 4.69 1.80
CA ASP A 465 7.71 3.67 0.97
C ASP A 465 7.58 3.85 -0.56
N HIS A 466 7.45 5.10 -1.00
CA HIS A 466 7.30 5.44 -2.42
C HIS A 466 8.46 6.28 -2.96
N LEU A 467 9.53 6.49 -2.18
CA LEU A 467 10.67 7.30 -2.62
C LEU A 467 11.31 6.77 -3.90
N GLY A 468 11.48 5.45 -4.05
CA GLY A 468 12.18 4.87 -5.20
C GLY A 468 11.43 5.06 -6.51
N SER A 469 10.15 4.71 -6.54
CA SER A 469 9.29 4.97 -7.70
C SER A 469 9.22 6.46 -8.00
N THR A 470 9.02 7.30 -6.98
CA THR A 470 8.97 8.76 -7.14
C THR A 470 10.24 9.34 -7.76
N LEU A 471 11.43 8.88 -7.32
CA LEU A 471 12.71 9.32 -7.88
C LEU A 471 12.85 8.89 -9.35
N ARG A 472 12.49 7.63 -9.65
CA ARG A 472 12.53 7.10 -11.01
C ARG A 472 11.64 7.89 -11.95
N ASP A 473 10.42 8.20 -11.52
CA ASP A 473 9.45 8.99 -12.28
C ASP A 473 10.01 10.39 -12.59
N ILE A 474 10.62 11.05 -11.61
CA ILE A 474 11.25 12.37 -11.76
C ILE A 474 12.46 12.31 -12.73
N ILE A 475 13.27 11.25 -12.65
CA ILE A 475 14.42 11.04 -13.56
C ILE A 475 13.93 10.82 -15.00
N ASN A 476 12.87 10.00 -15.18
CA ASN A 476 12.32 9.65 -16.49
C ASN A 476 11.79 10.87 -17.25
N VAL A 477 11.25 11.87 -16.54
CA VAL A 477 10.81 13.13 -17.14
C VAL A 477 11.94 14.15 -17.38
N GLY A 478 13.20 13.73 -17.19
CA GLY A 478 14.38 14.50 -17.56
C GLY A 478 14.87 15.49 -16.50
N ILE A 479 14.39 15.41 -15.26
CA ILE A 479 14.93 16.23 -14.16
C ILE A 479 16.31 15.72 -13.78
N SER A 480 17.30 16.62 -13.79
CA SER A 480 18.69 16.23 -13.55
C SER A 480 18.92 15.80 -12.11
N THR A 481 19.87 14.88 -11.90
CA THR A 481 20.29 14.45 -10.55
C THR A 481 20.68 15.63 -9.65
N LYS A 482 21.20 16.73 -10.22
CA LYS A 482 21.53 17.96 -9.47
C LYS A 482 20.28 18.66 -8.92
N GLN A 483 19.22 18.74 -9.71
CA GLN A 483 17.94 19.31 -9.27
C GLN A 483 17.28 18.41 -8.23
N ILE A 484 17.29 17.09 -8.46
CA ILE A 484 16.78 16.13 -7.47
C ILE A 484 17.56 16.23 -6.15
N LEU A 485 18.89 16.36 -6.20
CA LEU A 485 19.70 16.58 -5.01
C LEU A 485 19.27 17.84 -4.25
N THR A 486 18.87 18.90 -4.95
CA THR A 486 18.35 20.14 -4.34
C THR A 486 17.02 19.89 -3.65
N LEU A 487 16.12 19.10 -4.27
CA LEU A 487 14.85 18.69 -3.66
C LEU A 487 15.06 17.81 -2.42
N LEU A 488 15.99 16.84 -2.47
CA LEU A 488 16.35 15.98 -1.34
C LEU A 488 17.03 16.75 -0.19
N SER A 489 17.76 17.81 -0.53
CA SER A 489 18.46 18.68 0.44
C SER A 489 17.56 19.74 1.06
N THR A 490 16.31 19.85 0.60
CA THR A 490 15.39 20.90 1.04
C THR A 490 14.95 20.66 2.49
N PRO A 491 15.20 21.60 3.41
CA PRO A 491 14.74 21.48 4.79
C PRO A 491 13.26 21.87 4.95
N ASP A 492 12.61 21.25 5.93
CA ASP A 492 11.32 21.67 6.48
C ASP A 492 11.44 22.96 7.31
N LYS A 493 10.35 23.40 7.94
CA LYS A 493 10.31 24.61 8.78
C LYS A 493 11.18 24.57 10.06
N TYR A 494 11.77 23.42 10.38
CA TYR A 494 12.68 23.20 11.50
C TYR A 494 14.11 22.89 11.05
N GLY A 495 14.43 23.16 9.79
CA GLY A 495 15.74 22.86 9.21
C GLY A 495 15.93 21.37 8.87
N LYS A 496 14.95 20.50 9.11
CA LYS A 496 15.11 19.05 8.93
C LYS A 496 14.92 18.67 7.48
N THR A 497 15.91 17.99 6.91
CA THR A 497 15.75 17.29 5.63
C THR A 497 15.01 15.97 5.84
N LEU A 498 14.55 15.34 4.74
CA LEU A 498 13.85 14.05 4.80
C LEU A 498 14.68 12.95 5.50
N PHE A 499 16.01 13.03 5.48
CA PHE A 499 16.87 12.06 6.16
C PHE A 499 16.87 12.18 7.68
N HIS A 500 16.61 13.36 8.23
CA HIS A 500 16.43 13.53 9.67
C HIS A 500 15.17 12.78 10.12
N THR A 501 14.08 12.93 9.38
CA THR A 501 12.80 12.29 9.70
C THR A 501 12.82 10.80 9.39
N ALA A 502 13.45 10.39 8.29
CA ALA A 502 13.68 8.97 8.03
C ALA A 502 14.54 8.33 9.13
N ALA A 503 15.51 9.02 9.70
CA ALA A 503 16.29 8.51 10.85
C ALA A 503 15.44 8.40 12.12
N TYR A 504 14.60 9.40 12.38
CA TYR A 504 13.63 9.41 13.48
C TYR A 504 12.67 8.21 13.40
N LEU A 505 12.15 7.92 12.20
CA LEU A 505 11.19 6.83 11.94
C LEU A 505 11.84 5.46 11.72
N GLY A 506 13.18 5.38 11.66
CA GLY A 506 13.89 4.12 11.39
C GLY A 506 13.92 3.70 9.91
N TYR A 507 13.55 4.58 8.98
CA TYR A 507 13.54 4.35 7.53
C TYR A 507 14.79 4.85 6.80
N LEU A 508 15.76 5.45 7.50
CA LEU A 508 16.95 6.02 6.86
C LEU A 508 17.70 5.02 5.97
N ILE A 509 17.99 3.81 6.47
CA ILE A 509 18.74 2.78 5.73
C ILE A 509 18.03 2.43 4.42
N LYS A 510 16.72 2.22 4.50
CA LYS A 510 15.87 1.90 3.35
C LYS A 510 15.97 2.99 2.28
N ASN A 511 15.85 4.25 2.70
CA ASN A 511 15.96 5.40 1.79
C ASN A 511 17.36 5.53 1.19
N LEU A 512 18.42 5.19 1.93
CA LEU A 512 19.79 5.17 1.40
C LEU A 512 19.97 4.10 0.31
N PHE A 513 19.43 2.89 0.51
CA PHE A 513 19.45 1.85 -0.52
C PHE A 513 18.70 2.28 -1.78
N VAL A 514 17.51 2.85 -1.61
CA VAL A 514 16.71 3.37 -2.72
C VAL A 514 17.47 4.43 -3.51
N ILE A 515 18.03 5.43 -2.84
CA ILE A 515 18.79 6.50 -3.50
C ILE A 515 20.03 5.94 -4.23
N LYS A 516 20.70 4.94 -3.64
CA LYS A 516 21.82 4.26 -4.29
C LYS A 516 21.39 3.48 -5.54
N GLN A 517 20.25 2.79 -5.50
CA GLN A 517 19.69 2.04 -6.62
C GLN A 517 19.28 2.96 -7.78
N GLU A 518 18.73 4.14 -7.47
CA GLU A 518 18.38 5.17 -8.47
C GLU A 518 19.61 5.96 -8.99
N GLY A 519 20.83 5.45 -8.78
CA GLY A 519 22.04 5.92 -9.46
C GLY A 519 22.83 7.03 -8.76
N PHE A 520 22.48 7.41 -7.53
CA PHE A 520 23.24 8.42 -6.80
C PHE A 520 24.60 7.88 -6.33
N SER A 521 25.63 8.69 -6.51
CA SER A 521 26.99 8.38 -6.04
C SER A 521 27.08 8.43 -4.51
N ILE A 522 28.07 7.72 -3.94
CA ILE A 522 28.36 7.79 -2.49
C ILE A 522 28.64 9.23 -2.05
N LYS A 523 29.37 10.01 -2.85
CA LYS A 523 29.65 11.42 -2.55
C LYS A 523 28.38 12.26 -2.43
N GLN A 524 27.36 12.00 -3.25
CA GLN A 524 26.08 12.72 -3.17
C GLN A 524 25.28 12.29 -1.94
N ILE A 525 25.28 11.01 -1.61
CA ILE A 525 24.65 10.48 -0.40
C ILE A 525 25.31 11.11 0.85
N LEU A 526 26.64 11.24 0.87
CA LEU A 526 27.36 11.88 1.96
C LEU A 526 27.02 13.34 2.13
N ILE A 527 26.85 14.09 1.03
CA ILE A 527 26.37 15.48 1.09
C ILE A 527 25.03 15.52 1.84
N LEU A 528 24.08 14.69 1.44
CA LEU A 528 22.75 14.65 2.06
C LEU A 528 22.79 14.23 3.55
N LEU A 529 23.64 13.28 3.91
CA LEU A 529 23.83 12.82 5.29
C LEU A 529 24.57 13.84 6.17
N SER A 530 25.34 14.75 5.57
CA SER A 530 26.08 15.80 6.26
C SER A 530 25.26 17.08 6.45
N LEU A 531 24.05 17.17 5.88
CA LEU A 531 23.17 18.32 6.09
C LEU A 531 22.72 18.37 7.54
N THR A 532 22.79 19.56 8.13
CA THR A 532 22.40 19.84 9.50
C THR A 532 21.07 20.57 9.56
N ASN A 533 20.29 20.30 10.60
CA ASN A 533 19.09 21.08 10.91
C ASN A 533 19.42 22.43 11.60
N ASP A 534 18.39 23.14 12.06
CA ASP A 534 18.51 24.43 12.78
C ASP A 534 19.25 24.35 14.12
N LYS A 535 19.59 23.15 14.59
CA LYS A 535 20.40 22.89 15.79
C LYS A 535 21.79 22.34 15.46
N GLY A 536 22.22 22.40 14.19
CA GLY A 536 23.48 21.82 13.76
C GLY A 536 23.51 20.28 13.76
N GLU A 537 22.37 19.60 14.02
CA GLU A 537 22.31 18.15 14.12
C GLU A 537 22.17 17.52 12.74
N VAL A 538 22.97 16.51 12.43
CA VAL A 538 22.76 15.62 11.26
C VAL A 538 21.80 14.46 11.57
N SER A 539 21.36 13.73 10.53
CA SER A 539 20.45 12.58 10.65
C SER A 539 20.91 11.49 11.63
N LEU A 540 22.23 11.30 11.82
CA LEU A 540 22.76 10.33 12.79
C LEU A 540 22.44 10.69 14.25
N HIS A 541 22.24 11.97 14.58
CA HIS A 541 21.78 12.36 15.92
C HIS A 541 20.36 11.83 16.18
N TYR A 542 19.49 11.86 15.16
CA TYR A 542 18.13 11.36 15.24
C TYR A 542 18.12 9.82 15.31
N ALA A 543 18.95 9.15 14.50
CA ALA A 543 19.11 7.70 14.60
C ALA A 543 19.58 7.30 16.02
N ALA A 544 20.50 8.07 16.61
CA ALA A 544 20.95 7.86 17.98
C ALA A 544 19.83 8.03 18.99
N TYR A 545 19.07 9.13 18.93
CA TYR A 545 17.97 9.41 19.84
C TYR A 545 16.89 8.32 19.84
N HIS A 546 16.72 7.61 18.72
CA HIS A 546 15.76 6.51 18.56
C HIS A 546 16.36 5.10 18.66
N HIS A 547 17.52 4.94 19.31
CA HIS A 547 18.18 3.64 19.49
C HIS A 547 18.54 2.89 18.18
N ASN A 548 18.60 3.60 17.05
CA ASN A 548 18.79 3.05 15.71
C ASN A 548 20.17 3.36 15.09
N LEU A 549 21.07 4.02 15.84
CA LEU A 549 22.38 4.42 15.31
C LEU A 549 23.19 3.21 14.83
N GLY A 550 23.35 2.17 15.65
CA GLY A 550 24.13 0.99 15.28
C GLY A 550 23.61 0.27 14.01
N LEU A 551 22.29 0.10 13.89
CA LEU A 551 21.66 -0.40 12.66
C LEU A 551 21.96 0.51 11.46
N THR A 552 21.85 1.82 11.65
CA THR A 552 22.13 2.82 10.61
C THR A 552 23.57 2.70 10.11
N LEU A 553 24.54 2.54 11.01
CA LEU A 553 25.95 2.37 10.63
C LEU A 553 26.18 1.12 9.78
N LYS A 554 25.56 0.00 10.14
CA LYS A 554 25.65 -1.24 9.34
C LYS A 554 25.02 -1.06 7.96
N GLY A 555 23.85 -0.42 7.90
CA GLY A 555 23.19 -0.07 6.63
C GLY A 555 24.06 0.83 5.75
N MET A 556 24.74 1.81 6.34
CA MET A 556 25.69 2.68 5.61
C MET A 556 26.83 1.89 4.98
N ARG A 557 27.41 0.90 5.69
CA ARG A 557 28.43 0.00 5.10
C ARG A 557 27.88 -0.81 3.94
N GLN A 558 26.66 -1.34 4.06
CA GLN A 558 26.03 -2.13 3.01
C GLN A 558 25.73 -1.29 1.74
N VAL A 559 25.43 0.00 1.91
CA VAL A 559 25.26 0.94 0.79
C VAL A 559 26.61 1.36 0.16
N GLY A 560 27.73 1.02 0.80
CA GLY A 560 29.09 1.24 0.29
C GLY A 560 29.81 2.44 0.88
N ILE A 561 29.34 2.99 2.01
CA ILE A 561 30.03 4.06 2.73
C ILE A 561 31.22 3.45 3.51
N SER A 562 32.39 4.05 3.39
CA SER A 562 33.62 3.61 4.07
C SER A 562 33.60 3.92 5.57
N SER A 563 34.42 3.22 6.35
CA SER A 563 34.58 3.50 7.79
C SER A 563 35.10 4.92 8.04
N GLU A 564 35.93 5.46 7.16
CA GLU A 564 36.45 6.83 7.27
C GLU A 564 35.35 7.89 7.04
N GLU A 565 34.46 7.65 6.08
CA GLU A 565 33.30 8.53 5.84
C GLU A 565 32.29 8.43 6.99
N ILE A 566 32.08 7.23 7.55
CA ILE A 566 31.29 7.04 8.77
C ILE A 566 31.90 7.79 9.95
N PHE A 567 33.22 7.68 10.15
CA PHE A 567 33.96 8.39 11.20
C PHE A 567 33.76 9.90 11.07
N THR A 568 33.86 10.43 9.85
CA THR A 568 33.62 11.86 9.57
C THR A 568 32.21 12.28 9.96
N LEU A 569 31.19 11.51 9.57
CA LEU A 569 29.79 11.82 9.90
C LEU A 569 29.49 11.73 11.40
N LEU A 570 30.08 10.75 12.10
CA LEU A 570 29.96 10.59 13.56
C LEU A 570 30.65 11.70 14.34
N SER A 571 31.64 12.37 13.74
CA SER A 571 32.39 13.47 14.35
C SER A 571 31.66 14.81 14.32
N ILE A 572 30.57 14.94 13.54
CA ILE A 572 29.81 16.18 13.42
C ILE A 572 29.13 16.48 14.76
N GLN A 573 29.33 17.71 15.26
CA GLN A 573 28.72 18.20 16.48
C GLN A 573 27.54 19.12 16.17
N GLY A 574 26.42 18.93 16.88
CA GLY A 574 25.34 19.90 16.93
C GLY A 574 25.74 21.20 17.63
N ASP A 575 24.82 22.15 17.69
CA ASP A 575 25.03 23.49 18.27
C ASP A 575 25.31 23.45 19.77
N ASP A 576 24.93 22.40 20.49
CA ASP A 576 25.30 22.19 21.89
C ASP A 576 26.64 21.44 22.06
N GLY A 577 27.28 21.09 20.95
CA GLY A 577 28.49 20.28 20.89
C GLY A 577 28.24 18.77 21.00
N TYR A 578 26.99 18.30 20.96
CA TYR A 578 26.72 16.87 21.04
C TYR A 578 27.07 16.21 19.71
N THR A 579 27.78 15.08 19.79
CA THR A 579 27.86 14.12 18.69
C THR A 579 26.72 13.12 18.78
N SER A 580 26.49 12.34 17.73
CA SER A 580 25.53 11.23 17.75
C SER A 580 25.85 10.19 18.85
N LEU A 581 27.12 9.97 19.19
CA LEU A 581 27.51 9.12 20.32
C LEU A 581 27.16 9.72 21.67
N ARG A 582 27.29 11.04 21.83
CA ARG A 582 26.87 11.71 23.06
C ARG A 582 25.36 11.57 23.25
N THR A 583 24.60 11.66 22.17
CA THR A 583 23.14 11.40 22.16
C THR A 583 22.84 9.94 22.53
N ALA A 584 23.53 8.97 21.92
CA ALA A 584 23.39 7.55 22.26
C ALA A 584 23.71 7.27 23.74
N SER A 585 24.71 7.96 24.31
CA SER A 585 25.01 7.89 25.75
C SER A 585 23.88 8.45 26.62
N PHE A 586 23.31 9.59 26.24
CA PHE A 586 22.22 10.23 26.98
C PHE A 586 20.97 9.34 27.04
N ILE A 587 20.65 8.65 25.95
CA ILE A 587 19.49 7.77 25.86
C ILE A 587 19.77 6.31 26.28
N GLY A 588 21.01 6.00 26.73
CA GLY A 588 21.37 4.68 27.26
C GLY A 588 21.64 3.60 26.20
N SER A 589 21.94 3.96 24.95
CA SER A 589 22.22 3.03 23.85
C SER A 589 23.71 2.95 23.44
N LEU A 590 24.61 3.59 24.21
CA LEU A 590 26.02 3.67 23.86
C LEU A 590 26.70 2.28 23.80
N GLY A 591 26.43 1.38 24.74
CA GLY A 591 27.03 0.03 24.78
C GLY A 591 26.77 -0.78 23.51
N PRO A 592 25.50 -0.98 23.10
CA PRO A 592 25.16 -1.62 21.83
C PRO A 592 25.75 -0.90 20.61
N THR A 593 25.68 0.44 20.59
CA THR A 593 26.23 1.24 19.48
C THR A 593 27.73 1.01 19.30
N LEU A 594 28.49 0.94 20.40
CA LEU A 594 29.93 0.67 20.38
C LEU A 594 30.24 -0.69 19.74
N ARG A 595 29.51 -1.75 20.10
CA ARG A 595 29.68 -3.08 19.46
C ARG A 595 29.41 -3.01 17.96
N ASP A 596 28.39 -2.25 17.56
CA ASP A 596 28.04 -2.07 16.15
C ASP A 596 29.09 -1.26 15.39
N MET A 597 29.73 -0.27 16.05
CA MET A 597 30.86 0.48 15.48
C MET A 597 32.04 -0.43 15.11
N LYS A 598 32.33 -1.44 15.95
CA LYS A 598 33.35 -2.45 15.64
C LYS A 598 32.99 -3.29 14.41
N GLN A 599 31.70 -3.61 14.24
CA GLN A 599 31.21 -4.40 13.10
C GLN A 599 31.22 -3.63 11.78
N VAL A 600 31.36 -2.30 11.82
CA VAL A 600 31.49 -1.44 10.63
C VAL A 600 32.94 -1.02 10.37
N ASP A 601 33.90 -1.76 10.93
CA ASP A 601 35.34 -1.60 10.72
C ASP A 601 35.91 -0.25 11.21
N LEU A 602 35.29 0.38 12.22
CA LEU A 602 35.93 1.50 12.91
C LEU A 602 37.04 0.97 13.83
N SER A 603 38.24 1.52 13.65
CA SER A 603 39.39 1.16 14.47
C SER A 603 39.22 1.61 15.94
N PRO A 604 39.88 0.95 16.90
CA PRO A 604 39.85 1.39 18.30
C PRO A 604 40.28 2.86 18.47
N GLU A 605 41.26 3.31 17.68
CA GLU A 605 41.72 4.70 17.68
C GLU A 605 40.63 5.69 17.21
N GLN A 606 39.95 5.39 16.10
CA GLN A 606 38.82 6.21 15.64
C GLN A 606 37.69 6.27 16.68
N ILE A 607 37.38 5.14 17.31
CA ILE A 607 36.36 5.08 18.37
C ILE A 607 36.80 5.92 19.58
N PHE A 608 38.07 5.83 19.97
CA PHE A 608 38.61 6.64 21.07
C PHE A 608 38.53 8.14 20.78
N ILE A 609 38.87 8.57 19.56
CA ILE A 609 38.74 9.97 19.14
C ILE A 609 37.29 10.42 19.25
N LEU A 610 36.34 9.66 18.70
CA LEU A 610 34.91 9.99 18.75
C LEU A 610 34.38 10.09 20.20
N LEU A 611 34.82 9.18 21.08
CA LEU A 611 34.46 9.21 22.51
C LEU A 611 35.06 10.39 23.25
N SER A 612 36.20 10.91 22.78
CA SER A 612 36.91 12.06 23.38
C SER A 612 36.33 13.42 22.98
N ILE A 613 35.43 13.46 22.00
CA ILE A 613 34.77 14.72 21.59
C ILE A 613 33.87 15.20 22.74
N ALA A 614 34.23 16.33 23.33
CA ALA A 614 33.47 16.97 24.40
C ALA A 614 32.48 18.00 23.84
N ASN A 615 31.29 18.04 24.44
CA ASN A 615 30.28 19.05 24.12
C ASN A 615 30.65 20.44 24.69
N LYS A 616 29.79 21.45 24.50
CA LYS A 616 30.04 22.82 25.01
C LYS A 616 30.19 22.91 26.53
N ALA A 617 29.63 21.95 27.28
CA ALA A 617 29.80 21.83 28.73
C ALA A 617 31.05 21.00 29.13
N GLY A 618 31.88 20.63 28.17
CA GLY A 618 33.08 19.81 28.37
C GLY A 618 32.80 18.33 28.63
N LYS A 619 31.55 17.85 28.46
CA LYS A 619 31.15 16.46 28.72
C LYS A 619 31.36 15.60 27.47
N THR A 620 32.08 14.51 27.63
CA THR A 620 32.29 13.48 26.59
C THR A 620 31.10 12.52 26.50
N SER A 621 31.12 11.59 25.54
CA SER A 621 30.15 10.50 25.46
C SER A 621 30.23 9.53 26.65
N LEU A 622 31.36 9.47 27.36
CA LEU A 622 31.54 8.63 28.55
C LEU A 622 31.18 9.34 29.86
N PHE A 623 30.91 10.64 29.85
CA PHE A 623 30.55 11.37 31.06
C PHE A 623 29.37 10.68 31.81
N GLY A 624 29.63 10.26 33.06
CA GLY A 624 28.64 9.58 33.91
C GLY A 624 28.41 8.10 33.61
N GLN A 625 29.18 7.47 32.72
CA GLN A 625 29.04 6.05 32.35
C GLN A 625 29.96 5.11 33.15
N GLU A 626 30.68 5.58 34.18
CA GLU A 626 31.68 4.80 34.94
C GLU A 626 31.14 3.47 35.51
N LYS A 627 29.86 3.49 35.92
CA LYS A 627 29.20 2.33 36.55
C LYS A 627 28.35 1.53 35.57
N ASN A 628 28.34 1.89 34.28
CA ASN A 628 27.57 1.19 33.27
C ASN A 628 28.35 -0.04 32.77
N THR A 629 28.04 -1.20 33.35
CA THR A 629 28.72 -2.46 33.04
C THR A 629 28.58 -2.89 31.58
N GLU A 630 27.52 -2.46 30.89
CA GLU A 630 27.37 -2.75 29.47
C GLU A 630 28.34 -1.93 28.62
N VAL A 631 28.47 -0.63 28.91
CA VAL A 631 29.43 0.26 28.24
C VAL A 631 30.87 -0.20 28.49
N SER A 632 31.22 -0.55 29.72
CA SER A 632 32.56 -1.04 30.06
C SER A 632 32.92 -2.32 29.29
N LYS A 633 32.00 -3.29 29.22
CA LYS A 633 32.20 -4.52 28.42
C LYS A 633 32.36 -4.22 26.94
N ALA A 634 31.53 -3.34 26.38
CA ALA A 634 31.63 -2.97 24.97
C ALA A 634 32.98 -2.29 24.63
N LEU A 635 33.51 -1.46 25.52
CA LEU A 635 34.82 -0.82 25.34
C LEU A 635 35.97 -1.84 25.38
N GLU A 636 35.92 -2.81 26.30
CA GLU A 636 36.87 -3.92 26.34
C GLU A 636 36.79 -4.78 25.07
N GLU A 637 35.58 -5.09 24.59
CA GLU A 637 35.35 -5.83 23.35
C GLU A 637 35.94 -5.10 22.12
N ILE A 638 35.96 -3.77 22.12
CA ILE A 638 36.58 -2.95 21.07
C ILE A 638 38.11 -2.90 21.21
N GLY A 639 38.66 -3.24 22.38
CA GLY A 639 40.10 -3.21 22.65
C GLY A 639 40.58 -1.88 23.24
N LEU A 640 39.69 -1.12 23.89
CA LEU A 640 40.06 0.07 24.67
C LEU A 640 40.23 -0.33 26.14
N SER A 641 41.40 -0.04 26.71
CA SER A 641 41.70 -0.34 28.12
C SER A 641 41.04 0.67 29.06
N GLN A 642 40.73 0.26 30.28
CA GLN A 642 40.20 1.15 31.33
C GLN A 642 41.12 2.35 31.60
N GLU A 643 42.43 2.16 31.51
CA GLU A 643 43.41 3.25 31.68
C GLU A 643 43.28 4.31 30.59
N GLN A 644 43.04 3.91 29.33
CA GLN A 644 42.87 4.84 28.21
C GLN A 644 41.60 5.69 28.35
N ILE A 645 40.50 5.10 28.81
CA ILE A 645 39.18 5.76 28.87
C ILE A 645 38.91 6.48 30.20
N SER A 646 39.66 6.16 31.27
CA SER A 646 39.47 6.76 32.61
C SER A 646 39.38 8.30 32.60
N PRO A 647 40.23 9.03 31.85
CA PRO A 647 40.15 10.50 31.78
C PRO A 647 38.85 11.02 31.16
N LEU A 648 38.18 10.22 30.33
CA LEU A 648 36.99 10.64 29.60
C LEU A 648 35.72 10.61 30.46
N TYR A 649 35.69 9.82 31.53
CA TYR A 649 34.52 9.70 32.41
C TYR A 649 34.25 10.96 33.25
N SER A 650 35.31 11.68 33.61
CA SER A 650 35.30 12.79 34.58
C SER A 650 35.55 14.16 33.95
N GLN A 651 35.77 14.22 32.63
CA GLN A 651 36.00 15.48 31.94
C GLN A 651 34.76 16.39 32.03
N GLN A 652 34.85 17.42 32.87
CA GLN A 652 34.17 18.70 32.77
C GLN A 652 35.26 19.72 32.50
N LYS A 653 35.12 20.57 31.47
CA LYS A 653 36.04 21.71 31.38
C LYS A 653 35.87 22.52 32.66
N GLY A 654 36.96 22.68 33.42
CA GLY A 654 37.02 23.68 34.48
C GLY A 654 36.69 25.04 33.85
N ASN A 655 35.77 25.77 34.47
CA ASN A 655 35.49 27.17 34.12
C ASN A 655 36.76 28.02 34.19
#